data_AF-A0A938SM39-F1
#
_entry.id   AF-A0A938SM39-F1
#
_cell.length_a   1.000
_cell.length_b   1.000
_cell.length_c   1.000
_cell.angle_alpha   90.00
_cell.angle_beta   90.00
_cell.angle_gamma   90.00
#
_symmetry.space_group_name_H-M   'P 1'
#
loop_
_entity.id
_entity.type
_entity.pdbx_description
1 polymer ?
#
loop_
_entity_poly.entity_id
_entity_poly.type
_entity_poly.pdbx_seq_one_letter_code
_entity_poly.pdbx_strand_id
1 'polypeptide(L)'
;MPTTSSCGKIWGRIAGASRKVLLWVSLVLAAMMARPASAQYQVFWGDVHGHTSHSDGKGSLDDYFTYARDVSNLDFAIVTDHDFGNGNPTWHMPKDTWALTQDKADEYTVDGKFIAIAGYEWTSQAKYWTDVGPNEPSERLFPGPPNFYNHKNVYFPARVDYILSAKDPAYFTPDLLAEAVRKRGGLIHNNHPDAGPEGRDQWSYSPNAHPVIANTEIRPDTLQYEGKTYQLDCERVVREFLGWGGKTGFVLGTDTHEGQPAARTAVLAGRLTRQAIFDALRNRRNYAVTNARIVLDFQINGHCMGEEIVTADKPEIAVSVTGTAPIAELAIIRDGSVLHCLTPQTPQVKFTCRDDSFQQSSYYYLRVIQDDSDEHGNRSYAWSSPIWVKQQRSSATAAQAPLVEIPLVTVPDPSAPLPAETTEQQAVRHGKVARARAGTIVIVHRGAWQFAPENTLSAIRAAFELGANGVELDFRRTKDGVLVLLHDDRLERLLDGLGSVEQSYYEELLLYTFRSLPAPAAQTERVPSLRDVLQLVRGRAGLMHLDIKEPGIDDELLEELRQADMVDHVVTFNDYNSEAFRRAAVAKLPFKGSLMDEGRDTDLHAVQAMLRRPGNMVILDDPRATLTALGSPAVRVSSKTFVPLSPRPTPSCTALEGVLRGDSRELPLRLAAVRLAIFAPRRFCELAGELHEHPSAETRLAVAWNLGMIAKHRPELASDSVRSALVRLLADREIDVRSEAAVACGRARIDAAVPMVVKLLADRPDDLDRWTEDESRQQEKRTIIEARARYAFALGLLGAKSPAVTDVLVDAVKHRALHRDLMLVGLDGAMAAWALGRLRAADSVGALREALFRDDLALEKVRSASGYFGDPASPARWWDFNMHESVLPALAEIGSDEARHVLETALDPTKGVVHPYRRTSGAEALLNARLGDRIPMCAKLLEHGAPEVRRCAVLTCLQQSDPQYRRLLESATPWALPWWDTQHGEGNQ
;
A
#
# COMPACT_ATOMS: atom_id res chain seq x y z
N MET A 1 51.97 -9.43 50.21
CA MET A 1 51.27 -9.55 48.91
C MET A 1 50.42 -10.81 48.98
N PRO A 2 49.14 -10.74 49.39
CA PRO A 2 48.31 -11.93 49.67
C PRO A 2 47.01 -11.98 48.81
N THR A 3 46.53 -13.12 48.31
CA THR A 3 45.87 -14.31 48.93
C THR A 3 44.52 -14.07 49.63
N THR A 4 43.48 -14.67 49.02
CA THR A 4 42.36 -15.45 49.60
C THR A 4 41.40 -14.84 50.65
N SER A 5 40.15 -14.55 50.21
CA SER A 5 38.89 -15.00 50.84
C SER A 5 37.77 -14.73 49.79
N SER A 6 36.88 -15.62 49.37
CA SER A 6 35.90 -16.39 50.15
C SER A 6 35.16 -17.41 49.23
N CYS A 7 35.81 -18.50 48.82
CA CYS A 7 35.12 -19.66 48.24
C CYS A 7 34.74 -20.63 49.37
N GLY A 8 33.59 -20.41 50.01
CA GLY A 8 33.14 -21.27 51.13
C GLY A 8 31.63 -21.41 51.30
N LYS A 9 30.80 -20.89 50.40
CA LYS A 9 29.33 -20.91 50.58
C LYS A 9 28.50 -21.52 49.43
N ILE A 10 29.12 -22.08 48.39
CA ILE A 10 28.35 -22.66 47.26
C ILE A 10 28.34 -24.20 47.26
N TRP A 11 29.25 -24.86 48.00
CA TRP A 11 29.37 -26.33 48.02
C TRP A 11 28.49 -27.05 49.05
N GLY A 12 27.58 -26.35 49.73
CA GLY A 12 26.62 -26.94 50.69
C GLY A 12 25.25 -27.30 50.10
N ARG A 13 25.00 -27.05 48.80
CA ARG A 13 23.67 -27.26 48.18
C ARG A 13 23.63 -28.28 47.03
N ILE A 14 24.74 -28.94 46.69
CA ILE A 14 24.79 -29.90 45.57
C ILE A 14 24.77 -31.37 46.05
N ALA A 15 24.76 -31.64 47.37
CA ALA A 15 24.69 -33.00 47.92
C ALA A 15 23.26 -33.55 48.08
N GLY A 16 22.27 -33.03 47.35
CA GLY A 16 20.85 -33.43 47.46
C GLY A 16 20.07 -33.44 46.15
N ALA A 17 20.76 -33.45 45.00
CA ALA A 17 20.07 -33.53 43.71
C ALA A 17 19.64 -34.97 43.44
N SER A 18 18.31 -35.20 43.41
CA SER A 18 17.71 -36.51 43.11
C SER A 18 18.22 -37.10 41.78
N ARG A 19 18.20 -38.44 41.65
CA ARG A 19 18.53 -39.17 40.40
C ARG A 19 17.89 -38.55 39.14
N LYS A 20 16.73 -37.89 39.27
CA LYS A 20 16.03 -37.21 38.18
C LYS A 20 16.77 -35.97 37.65
N VAL A 21 17.46 -35.21 38.51
CA VAL A 21 18.20 -34.00 38.10
C VAL A 21 19.49 -34.38 37.39
N LEU A 22 20.19 -35.41 37.86
CA LEU A 22 21.35 -35.98 37.17
C LEU A 22 20.94 -36.61 35.82
N LEU A 23 19.80 -37.30 35.75
CA LEU A 23 19.27 -37.82 34.48
C LEU A 23 18.93 -36.68 33.49
N TRP A 24 18.37 -35.57 33.98
CA TRP A 24 18.07 -34.38 33.18
C TRP A 24 19.32 -33.69 32.67
N VAL A 25 20.34 -33.50 33.51
CA VAL A 25 21.62 -32.89 33.11
C VAL A 25 22.38 -33.79 32.11
N SER A 26 22.33 -35.12 32.30
CA SER A 26 22.90 -36.08 31.35
C SER A 26 22.13 -36.15 30.03
N LEU A 27 20.80 -36.00 30.04
CA LEU A 27 19.96 -35.90 28.82
C LEU A 27 20.23 -34.60 28.06
N VAL A 28 20.42 -33.49 28.76
CA VAL A 28 20.77 -32.20 28.15
C VAL A 28 22.18 -32.22 27.56
N LEU A 29 23.15 -32.82 28.25
CA LEU A 29 24.51 -32.99 27.71
C LEU A 29 24.57 -34.00 26.56
N ALA A 30 23.76 -35.06 26.58
CA ALA A 30 23.63 -36.00 25.46
C ALA A 30 22.93 -35.36 24.25
N ALA A 31 21.98 -34.44 24.46
CA ALA A 31 21.36 -33.64 23.41
C ALA A 31 22.32 -32.63 22.77
N MET A 32 23.35 -32.17 23.51
CA MET A 32 24.38 -31.26 23.00
C MET A 32 25.57 -31.97 22.32
N MET A 33 25.63 -33.32 22.32
CA MET A 33 26.70 -34.10 21.70
C MET A 33 26.20 -35.10 20.63
N ALA A 34 25.02 -34.88 20.05
CA ALA A 34 24.51 -35.72 18.97
C ALA A 34 25.26 -35.45 17.65
N ARG A 35 25.79 -36.53 17.06
CA ARG A 35 26.38 -36.65 15.71
C ARG A 35 25.40 -36.21 14.59
N PRO A 36 25.86 -35.98 13.33
CA PRO A 36 25.28 -35.01 12.39
C PRO A 36 23.83 -35.32 11.98
N ALA A 37 23.02 -34.29 11.77
CA ALA A 37 21.57 -34.37 11.68
C ALA A 37 21.03 -35.16 10.47
N SER A 38 21.83 -35.44 9.44
CA SER A 38 21.36 -36.20 8.26
C SER A 38 21.37 -37.72 8.43
N ALA A 39 22.19 -38.28 9.33
CA ALA A 39 22.28 -39.73 9.53
C ALA A 39 21.01 -40.36 10.14
N GLN A 40 20.00 -39.53 10.46
CA GLN A 40 18.73 -39.95 11.07
C GLN A 40 17.57 -40.06 10.06
N TYR A 41 17.74 -39.61 8.81
CA TYR A 41 16.65 -39.52 7.84
C TYR A 41 16.88 -40.40 6.61
N GLN A 42 15.78 -40.93 6.07
CA GLN A 42 15.72 -41.65 4.80
C GLN A 42 15.03 -40.76 3.76
N VAL A 43 15.34 -40.99 2.48
CA VAL A 43 14.68 -40.33 1.35
C VAL A 43 13.44 -41.13 0.97
N PHE A 44 12.28 -40.48 0.99
CA PHE A 44 11.03 -41.02 0.47
C PHE A 44 10.58 -40.20 -0.75
N TRP A 45 10.24 -40.89 -1.83
CA TRP A 45 9.83 -40.30 -3.10
C TRP A 45 8.33 -40.17 -3.18
N GLY A 46 7.85 -39.03 -3.65
CA GLY A 46 6.43 -38.85 -3.86
C GLY A 46 6.06 -37.74 -4.80
N ASP A 47 4.75 -37.65 -4.99
CA ASP A 47 4.07 -36.59 -5.70
C ASP A 47 3.20 -35.82 -4.71
N VAL A 48 3.26 -34.50 -4.76
CA VAL A 48 2.54 -33.60 -3.84
C VAL A 48 1.39 -32.86 -4.54
N HIS A 49 1.16 -33.12 -5.82
CA HIS A 49 0.17 -32.43 -6.62
C HIS A 49 -0.31 -33.30 -7.79
N GLY A 50 -1.58 -33.73 -7.76
CA GLY A 50 -2.20 -34.39 -8.89
C GLY A 50 -3.71 -34.49 -8.75
N HIS A 51 -4.38 -34.69 -9.88
CA HIS A 51 -5.83 -34.61 -10.03
C HIS A 51 -6.42 -35.93 -10.52
N THR A 52 -7.68 -36.17 -10.19
CA THR A 52 -8.46 -37.35 -10.57
C THR A 52 -9.80 -36.94 -11.14
N SER A 53 -10.66 -37.91 -11.46
CA SER A 53 -12.05 -37.68 -11.86
C SER A 53 -12.95 -37.05 -10.77
N HIS A 54 -12.41 -36.76 -9.58
CA HIS A 54 -13.11 -35.98 -8.57
C HIS A 54 -13.07 -34.47 -8.86
N SER A 55 -12.08 -33.99 -9.62
CA SER A 55 -12.08 -32.71 -10.33
C SER A 55 -11.88 -32.93 -11.84
N ASP A 56 -11.12 -32.08 -12.51
CA ASP A 56 -10.84 -32.11 -13.95
C ASP A 56 -9.70 -33.07 -14.36
N GLY A 57 -9.37 -34.06 -13.53
CA GLY A 57 -8.46 -35.14 -13.87
C GLY A 57 -9.16 -36.39 -14.45
N LYS A 58 -8.37 -37.36 -14.87
CA LYS A 58 -8.82 -38.68 -15.34
C LYS A 58 -8.54 -39.75 -14.30
N GLY A 59 -9.29 -40.85 -14.40
CA GLY A 59 -9.13 -42.02 -13.53
C GLY A 59 -9.78 -41.85 -12.16
N SER A 60 -10.04 -42.97 -11.50
CA SER A 60 -10.54 -42.99 -10.13
C SER A 60 -9.40 -42.75 -9.12
N LEU A 61 -9.74 -42.49 -7.85
CA LEU A 61 -8.77 -42.47 -6.76
C LEU A 61 -8.00 -43.79 -6.64
N ASP A 62 -8.67 -44.93 -6.91
CA ASP A 62 -8.03 -46.25 -6.91
C ASP A 62 -7.01 -46.35 -8.04
N ASP A 63 -7.33 -45.86 -9.24
CA ASP A 63 -6.38 -45.80 -10.36
C ASP A 63 -5.16 -44.94 -10.01
N TYR A 64 -5.38 -43.75 -9.45
CA TYR A 64 -4.32 -42.81 -9.08
C TYR A 64 -3.37 -43.40 -8.03
N PHE A 65 -3.89 -43.90 -6.91
CA PHE A 65 -3.04 -44.45 -5.84
C PHE A 65 -2.41 -45.79 -6.21
N THR A 66 -3.09 -46.63 -7.00
CA THR A 66 -2.50 -47.87 -7.54
C THR A 66 -1.37 -47.54 -8.50
N TYR A 67 -1.56 -46.56 -9.39
CA TYR A 67 -0.51 -46.11 -10.31
C TYR A 67 0.69 -45.55 -9.53
N ALA A 68 0.44 -44.68 -8.55
CA ALA A 68 1.48 -44.13 -7.68
C ALA A 68 2.33 -45.23 -7.02
N ARG A 69 1.68 -46.21 -6.39
CA ARG A 69 2.33 -47.27 -5.62
C ARG A 69 3.00 -48.31 -6.52
N ASP A 70 2.30 -48.79 -7.54
CA ASP A 70 2.67 -50.03 -8.25
C ASP A 70 3.36 -49.77 -9.60
N VAL A 71 3.11 -48.61 -10.22
CA VAL A 71 3.70 -48.26 -11.52
C VAL A 71 4.83 -47.25 -11.33
N SER A 72 4.52 -46.09 -10.75
CA SER A 72 5.50 -45.05 -10.46
C SER A 72 6.40 -45.38 -9.28
N ASN A 73 6.07 -46.42 -8.51
CA ASN A 73 6.85 -46.90 -7.37
C ASN A 73 7.22 -45.78 -6.39
N LEU A 74 6.22 -44.99 -6.00
CA LEU A 74 6.32 -43.90 -5.04
C LEU A 74 6.17 -44.43 -3.61
N ASP A 75 6.85 -43.81 -2.66
CA ASP A 75 6.69 -44.06 -1.23
C ASP A 75 5.45 -43.35 -0.67
N PHE A 76 5.10 -42.19 -1.25
CA PHE A 76 3.89 -41.46 -0.89
C PHE A 76 3.28 -40.71 -2.08
N ALA A 77 1.99 -40.41 -2.00
CA ALA A 77 1.29 -39.53 -2.94
C ALA A 77 0.25 -38.69 -2.21
N ILE A 78 0.14 -37.42 -2.62
CA ILE A 78 -0.92 -36.51 -2.16
C ILE A 78 -1.82 -36.22 -3.35
N VAL A 79 -3.06 -36.70 -3.28
CA VAL A 79 -4.10 -36.31 -4.25
C VAL A 79 -4.64 -34.95 -3.85
N THR A 80 -4.79 -34.04 -4.81
CA THR A 80 -5.13 -32.64 -4.56
C THR A 80 -6.11 -32.13 -5.61
N ASP A 81 -7.19 -32.88 -5.85
CA ASP A 81 -8.31 -32.40 -6.68
C ASP A 81 -8.75 -30.99 -6.24
N HIS A 82 -9.17 -30.18 -7.20
CA HIS A 82 -9.60 -28.81 -6.92
C HIS A 82 -10.70 -28.74 -5.85
N ASP A 83 -10.66 -27.71 -5.02
CA ASP A 83 -11.64 -27.46 -3.95
C ASP A 83 -13.09 -27.28 -4.44
N PHE A 84 -13.27 -27.02 -5.74
CA PHE A 84 -14.57 -27.01 -6.41
C PHE A 84 -15.08 -28.38 -6.91
N GLY A 85 -14.21 -29.39 -7.06
CA GLY A 85 -14.54 -30.74 -7.56
C GLY A 85 -15.33 -30.77 -8.88
N ASN A 86 -16.08 -31.85 -9.12
CA ASN A 86 -16.94 -32.03 -10.30
C ASN A 86 -18.45 -31.80 -10.04
N GLY A 87 -18.81 -31.15 -8.93
CA GLY A 87 -20.20 -31.01 -8.50
C GLY A 87 -21.00 -30.00 -9.34
N ASN A 88 -22.00 -30.45 -10.10
CA ASN A 88 -23.09 -29.62 -10.63
C ASN A 88 -24.33 -29.81 -9.73
N PRO A 89 -25.02 -28.77 -9.21
CA PRO A 89 -24.95 -27.35 -9.62
C PRO A 89 -24.02 -26.44 -8.81
N THR A 90 -23.44 -26.91 -7.70
CA THR A 90 -22.83 -26.03 -6.70
C THR A 90 -21.33 -25.78 -6.83
N TRP A 91 -20.62 -26.45 -7.76
CA TRP A 91 -19.19 -26.29 -8.00
C TRP A 91 -18.37 -26.23 -6.71
N HIS A 92 -18.75 -27.03 -5.71
CA HIS A 92 -18.02 -27.25 -4.48
C HIS A 92 -17.77 -28.74 -4.41
N MET A 93 -16.58 -29.16 -3.99
CA MET A 93 -16.33 -30.59 -3.80
C MET A 93 -17.36 -31.12 -2.78
N PRO A 94 -18.24 -32.08 -3.17
CA PRO A 94 -19.27 -32.58 -2.27
C PRO A 94 -18.64 -33.20 -1.02
N LYS A 95 -19.29 -33.05 0.13
CA LYS A 95 -18.79 -33.63 1.40
C LYS A 95 -18.55 -35.14 1.29
N ASP A 96 -19.42 -35.85 0.58
CA ASP A 96 -19.28 -37.29 0.36
C ASP A 96 -18.09 -37.61 -0.55
N THR A 97 -17.82 -36.78 -1.56
CA THR A 97 -16.61 -36.88 -2.40
C THR A 97 -15.35 -36.64 -1.60
N TRP A 98 -15.32 -35.60 -0.75
CA TRP A 98 -14.18 -35.34 0.15
C TRP A 98 -13.99 -36.43 1.20
N ALA A 99 -15.09 -36.97 1.74
CA ALA A 99 -15.05 -38.11 2.65
C ALA A 99 -14.47 -39.34 1.95
N LEU A 100 -14.88 -39.61 0.71
CA LEU A 100 -14.37 -40.70 -0.12
C LEU A 100 -12.88 -40.53 -0.45
N THR A 101 -12.42 -39.32 -0.78
CA THR A 101 -10.99 -39.02 -0.99
C THR A 101 -10.18 -39.38 0.26
N GLN A 102 -10.67 -39.03 1.45
CA GLN A 102 -10.02 -39.39 2.71
C GLN A 102 -10.10 -40.89 3.02
N ASP A 103 -11.24 -41.55 2.74
CA ASP A 103 -11.39 -42.99 2.91
C ASP A 103 -10.42 -43.76 2.04
N LYS A 104 -10.26 -43.37 0.78
CA LYS A 104 -9.29 -43.99 -0.13
C LYS A 104 -7.85 -43.70 0.26
N ALA A 105 -7.54 -42.49 0.70
CA ALA A 105 -6.22 -42.20 1.25
C ALA A 105 -5.92 -43.05 2.51
N ASP A 106 -6.89 -43.27 3.39
CA ASP A 106 -6.76 -44.18 4.54
C ASP A 106 -6.60 -45.64 4.11
N GLU A 107 -7.40 -46.10 3.14
CA GLU A 107 -7.37 -47.47 2.61
C GLU A 107 -5.99 -47.83 2.02
N TYR A 108 -5.40 -46.92 1.24
CA TYR A 108 -4.10 -47.15 0.60
C TYR A 108 -2.91 -46.91 1.53
N THR A 109 -3.10 -46.20 2.64
CA THR A 109 -2.01 -45.94 3.58
C THR A 109 -1.65 -47.19 4.35
N VAL A 110 -0.43 -47.67 4.12
CA VAL A 110 0.19 -48.74 4.89
C VAL A 110 1.56 -48.25 5.35
N ASP A 111 1.65 -47.92 6.64
CA ASP A 111 2.90 -47.48 7.28
C ASP A 111 4.06 -48.44 6.94
N GLY A 112 5.20 -47.85 6.57
CA GLY A 112 6.39 -48.58 6.14
C GLY A 112 6.35 -49.10 4.70
N LYS A 113 5.25 -48.90 3.96
CA LYS A 113 5.12 -49.36 2.56
C LYS A 113 4.68 -48.27 1.59
N PHE A 114 3.54 -47.62 1.84
CA PHE A 114 3.00 -46.57 0.97
C PHE A 114 2.11 -45.63 1.77
N ILE A 115 2.27 -44.33 1.60
CA ILE A 115 1.50 -43.32 2.32
C ILE A 115 0.65 -42.52 1.32
N ALA A 116 -0.66 -42.63 1.44
CA ALA A 116 -1.59 -41.77 0.72
C ALA A 116 -2.07 -40.64 1.65
N ILE A 117 -2.13 -39.42 1.11
CA ILE A 117 -2.61 -38.24 1.82
C ILE A 117 -3.70 -37.60 0.98
N ALA A 118 -4.84 -37.31 1.61
CA ALA A 118 -5.88 -36.50 1.01
C ALA A 118 -5.54 -35.01 1.22
N GLY A 119 -5.42 -34.28 0.12
CA GLY A 119 -5.38 -32.83 0.06
C GLY A 119 -6.40 -32.31 -0.94
N TYR A 120 -6.43 -30.99 -1.08
CA TYR A 120 -7.18 -30.34 -2.14
C TYR A 120 -6.40 -29.14 -2.66
N GLU A 121 -6.58 -28.83 -3.94
CA GLU A 121 -6.02 -27.62 -4.53
C GLU A 121 -6.99 -26.46 -4.32
N TRP A 122 -6.62 -25.53 -3.44
CA TRP A 122 -7.32 -24.26 -3.26
C TRP A 122 -7.13 -23.42 -4.53
N THR A 123 -8.22 -23.15 -5.23
CA THR A 123 -8.17 -22.67 -6.61
C THR A 123 -8.61 -21.21 -6.72
N SER A 124 -7.66 -20.31 -6.99
CA SER A 124 -7.91 -18.87 -7.13
C SER A 124 -7.51 -18.25 -8.48
N GLN A 125 -7.30 -19.05 -9.54
CA GLN A 125 -6.95 -18.54 -10.87
C GLN A 125 -8.17 -18.02 -11.63
N ALA A 126 -8.02 -16.89 -12.34
CA ALA A 126 -9.10 -16.20 -13.06
C ALA A 126 -9.77 -17.01 -14.17
N LYS A 127 -9.11 -18.00 -14.78
CA LYS A 127 -9.74 -18.88 -15.78
C LYS A 127 -10.94 -19.66 -15.23
N TYR A 128 -11.04 -19.81 -13.91
CA TYR A 128 -12.21 -20.36 -13.22
C TYR A 128 -13.19 -19.27 -12.74
N TRP A 129 -13.08 -18.05 -13.27
CA TRP A 129 -13.90 -16.87 -12.98
C TRP A 129 -14.43 -16.33 -14.32
N THR A 130 -15.64 -16.73 -14.70
CA THR A 130 -16.24 -16.30 -15.97
C THR A 130 -17.46 -15.40 -15.74
N ASP A 131 -17.68 -14.47 -16.68
CA ASP A 131 -18.97 -13.78 -16.85
C ASP A 131 -19.98 -14.73 -17.51
N VAL A 132 -21.08 -15.05 -16.81
CA VAL A 132 -22.22 -15.79 -17.39
C VAL A 132 -23.25 -14.82 -17.97
N GLY A 133 -23.71 -15.11 -19.19
CA GLY A 133 -24.78 -14.35 -19.85
C GLY A 133 -26.13 -14.48 -19.13
N PRO A 134 -27.08 -13.55 -19.36
CA PRO A 134 -28.27 -13.35 -18.53
C PRO A 134 -29.29 -14.51 -18.48
N ASN A 135 -29.10 -15.61 -19.20
CA ASN A 135 -30.05 -16.72 -19.30
C ASN A 135 -29.44 -18.11 -19.00
N GLU A 136 -28.21 -18.18 -18.49
CA GLU A 136 -27.60 -19.44 -18.05
C GLU A 136 -27.85 -19.71 -16.56
N PRO A 137 -28.00 -20.98 -16.12
CA PRO A 137 -28.31 -21.31 -14.74
C PRO A 137 -27.30 -20.70 -13.77
N SER A 138 -27.83 -19.92 -12.83
CA SER A 138 -27.10 -19.02 -11.96
C SER A 138 -26.45 -19.72 -10.77
N GLU A 139 -25.22 -20.19 -10.91
CA GLU A 139 -24.33 -20.37 -9.75
C GLU A 139 -22.94 -19.84 -10.12
N ARG A 140 -22.70 -18.56 -9.78
CA ARG A 140 -21.39 -17.91 -9.92
C ARG A 140 -20.32 -18.78 -9.26
N LEU A 141 -19.17 -19.02 -9.92
CA LEU A 141 -18.04 -19.63 -9.22
C LEU A 141 -17.54 -18.70 -8.09
N PHE A 142 -17.56 -17.38 -8.30
CA PHE A 142 -17.16 -16.38 -7.30
C PHE A 142 -17.74 -14.97 -7.61
N PRO A 143 -17.84 -14.05 -6.62
CA PRO A 143 -18.31 -12.68 -6.84
C PRO A 143 -17.18 -11.67 -7.13
N GLY A 144 -17.02 -11.26 -8.39
CA GLY A 144 -16.14 -10.15 -8.83
C GLY A 144 -14.69 -10.57 -9.17
N PRO A 145 -13.92 -9.71 -9.87
CA PRO A 145 -12.54 -10.03 -10.26
C PRO A 145 -11.64 -10.05 -9.02
N PRO A 146 -10.93 -11.16 -8.73
CA PRO A 146 -10.04 -11.27 -7.58
C PRO A 146 -8.62 -10.81 -7.92
N ASN A 147 -7.81 -10.60 -6.89
CA ASN A 147 -6.35 -10.66 -7.02
C ASN A 147 -5.93 -12.10 -7.34
N PHE A 148 -4.89 -12.26 -8.16
CA PHE A 148 -4.47 -13.57 -8.68
C PHE A 148 -3.50 -14.29 -7.73
N TYR A 149 -4.04 -14.94 -6.71
CA TYR A 149 -3.22 -15.58 -5.66
C TYR A 149 -2.55 -16.92 -6.06
N ASN A 150 -2.78 -17.37 -7.30
CA ASN A 150 -2.43 -18.69 -7.84
C ASN A 150 -2.93 -19.88 -6.97
N HIS A 151 -2.81 -21.11 -7.44
CA HIS A 151 -3.31 -22.26 -6.69
C HIS A 151 -2.44 -22.63 -5.50
N LYS A 152 -3.06 -23.27 -4.50
CA LYS A 152 -2.37 -23.71 -3.29
C LYS A 152 -2.86 -25.07 -2.82
N ASN A 153 -1.97 -26.06 -2.72
CA ASN A 153 -2.35 -27.34 -2.12
C ASN A 153 -2.47 -27.19 -0.61
N VAL A 154 -3.62 -27.62 -0.08
CA VAL A 154 -3.93 -27.62 1.35
C VAL A 154 -4.18 -29.05 1.79
N TYR A 155 -3.52 -29.46 2.87
CA TYR A 155 -3.75 -30.79 3.45
C TYR A 155 -3.44 -30.81 4.95
N PHE A 156 -3.99 -31.82 5.62
CA PHE A 156 -3.96 -31.98 7.08
C PHE A 156 -3.36 -33.35 7.47
N PRO A 157 -2.72 -33.46 8.64
CA PRO A 157 -2.13 -34.73 9.08
C PRO A 157 -3.17 -35.78 9.49
N ALA A 158 -4.41 -35.35 9.74
CA ALA A 158 -5.54 -36.16 10.15
C ALA A 158 -6.79 -35.79 9.34
N ARG A 159 -7.82 -36.63 9.42
CA ARG A 159 -9.09 -36.41 8.72
C ARG A 159 -9.75 -35.10 9.15
N VAL A 160 -10.36 -34.42 8.20
CA VAL A 160 -11.13 -33.19 8.39
C VAL A 160 -12.48 -33.30 7.68
N ASP A 161 -13.54 -32.80 8.29
CA ASP A 161 -14.91 -32.80 7.77
C ASP A 161 -15.26 -31.54 6.97
N TYR A 162 -14.25 -30.74 6.64
CA TYR A 162 -14.36 -29.46 5.94
C TYR A 162 -13.30 -29.32 4.84
N ILE A 163 -13.61 -28.45 3.88
CA ILE A 163 -12.66 -27.87 2.92
C ILE A 163 -12.73 -26.36 3.11
N LEU A 164 -11.56 -25.71 3.22
CA LEU A 164 -11.45 -24.26 3.28
C LEU A 164 -11.33 -23.75 1.84
N SER A 165 -12.47 -23.55 1.18
CA SER A 165 -12.52 -23.25 -0.25
C SER A 165 -12.20 -21.78 -0.53
N ALA A 166 -11.57 -21.51 -1.69
CA ALA A 166 -11.35 -20.16 -2.22
C ALA A 166 -12.66 -19.39 -2.42
N LYS A 167 -13.78 -20.10 -2.57
CA LYS A 167 -15.11 -19.53 -2.77
C LYS A 167 -15.73 -18.96 -1.51
N ASP A 168 -15.24 -19.38 -0.34
CA ASP A 168 -15.74 -18.86 0.93
C ASP A 168 -15.04 -17.52 1.23
N PRO A 169 -15.79 -16.41 1.40
CA PRO A 169 -15.22 -15.14 1.82
C PRO A 169 -14.45 -15.19 3.15
N ALA A 170 -14.57 -16.26 3.93
CA ALA A 170 -13.73 -16.48 5.10
C ALA A 170 -12.30 -16.95 4.77
N TYR A 171 -12.04 -17.47 3.55
CA TYR A 171 -10.78 -18.10 3.15
C TYR A 171 -10.28 -17.72 1.73
N PHE A 172 -10.96 -16.80 1.04
CA PHE A 172 -10.69 -16.39 -0.35
C PHE A 172 -9.39 -15.61 -0.61
N THR A 173 -8.62 -15.27 0.43
CA THR A 173 -7.27 -14.72 0.30
C THR A 173 -6.25 -15.61 1.00
N PRO A 174 -4.97 -15.59 0.60
CA PRO A 174 -3.97 -16.46 1.21
C PRO A 174 -3.74 -16.21 2.70
N ASP A 175 -3.81 -14.96 3.19
CA ASP A 175 -3.68 -14.66 4.62
C ASP A 175 -4.86 -15.25 5.42
N LEU A 176 -6.09 -15.14 4.90
CA LEU A 176 -7.28 -15.71 5.50
C LEU A 176 -7.23 -17.24 5.52
N LEU A 177 -6.89 -17.85 4.37
CA LEU A 177 -6.68 -19.29 4.25
C LEU A 177 -5.60 -19.76 5.23
N ALA A 178 -4.45 -19.09 5.26
CA ALA A 178 -3.33 -19.49 6.09
C ALA A 178 -3.62 -19.31 7.59
N GLU A 179 -4.37 -18.29 8.00
CA GLU A 179 -4.85 -18.21 9.38
C GLU A 179 -5.76 -19.39 9.74
N ALA A 180 -6.70 -19.73 8.85
CA ALA A 180 -7.65 -20.81 9.06
C ALA A 180 -6.98 -22.19 9.11
N VAL A 181 -6.04 -22.46 8.20
CA VAL A 181 -5.23 -23.69 8.15
C VAL A 181 -4.35 -23.81 9.39
N ARG A 182 -3.72 -22.71 9.83
CA ARG A 182 -2.87 -22.67 11.03
C ARG A 182 -3.63 -23.07 12.29
N LYS A 183 -4.84 -22.54 12.49
CA LYS A 183 -5.70 -22.88 13.65
C LYS A 183 -6.05 -24.37 13.71
N ARG A 184 -6.01 -25.04 12.56
CA ARG A 184 -6.43 -26.44 12.37
C ARG A 184 -5.26 -27.40 12.19
N GLY A 185 -4.02 -26.92 12.34
CA GLY A 185 -2.83 -27.75 12.26
C GLY A 185 -2.57 -28.35 10.87
N GLY A 186 -3.00 -27.68 9.80
CA GLY A 186 -2.70 -28.08 8.42
C GLY A 186 -1.41 -27.47 7.88
N LEU A 187 -1.24 -27.58 6.56
CA LEU A 187 -0.13 -27.03 5.79
C LEU A 187 -0.61 -26.60 4.40
N ILE A 188 0.08 -25.62 3.82
CA ILE A 188 -0.17 -25.06 2.50
C ILE A 188 1.13 -25.13 1.67
N HIS A 189 1.00 -25.49 0.40
CA HIS A 189 2.03 -25.31 -0.63
C HIS A 189 1.58 -24.26 -1.65
N ASN A 190 2.51 -23.44 -2.14
CA ASN A 190 2.25 -22.65 -3.35
C ASN A 190 2.52 -23.53 -4.57
N ASN A 191 1.54 -23.65 -5.46
CA ASN A 191 1.68 -24.45 -6.67
C ASN A 191 2.12 -23.57 -7.84
N HIS A 192 2.76 -24.23 -8.83
CA HIS A 192 3.14 -23.70 -10.15
C HIS A 192 3.32 -22.16 -10.18
N PRO A 193 4.33 -21.61 -9.47
CA PRO A 193 4.57 -20.17 -9.44
C PRO A 193 4.71 -19.61 -10.84
N ASP A 194 3.90 -18.59 -11.13
CA ASP A 194 3.83 -17.97 -12.44
C ASP A 194 4.52 -16.60 -12.38
N ALA A 195 5.24 -16.27 -13.46
CA ALA A 195 5.88 -14.99 -13.66
C ALA A 195 5.12 -14.06 -14.59
N GLY A 196 4.05 -14.56 -15.23
CA GLY A 196 3.14 -13.82 -16.08
C GLY A 196 2.24 -12.86 -15.29
N PRO A 197 1.40 -12.09 -16.00
CA PRO A 197 0.46 -11.13 -15.40
C PRO A 197 -0.44 -11.74 -14.31
N GLU A 198 -0.80 -13.01 -14.46
CA GLU A 198 -1.65 -13.78 -13.54
C GLU A 198 -0.92 -14.32 -12.30
N GLY A 199 0.41 -14.22 -12.22
CA GLY A 199 1.21 -14.69 -11.08
C GLY A 199 1.58 -13.60 -10.06
N ARG A 200 1.31 -12.32 -10.36
CA ARG A 200 1.84 -11.18 -9.58
C ARG A 200 1.41 -11.17 -8.12
N ASP A 201 0.15 -11.54 -7.87
CA ASP A 201 -0.43 -11.55 -6.53
C ASP A 201 -0.19 -12.86 -5.77
N GLN A 202 0.47 -13.86 -6.37
CA GLN A 202 0.68 -15.15 -5.69
C GLN A 202 1.48 -15.02 -4.39
N TRP A 203 2.26 -13.94 -4.26
CA TRP A 203 3.05 -13.55 -3.09
C TRP A 203 2.39 -12.50 -2.20
N SER A 204 1.16 -12.06 -2.53
CA SER A 204 0.37 -11.06 -1.81
C SER A 204 -0.22 -11.63 -0.51
N TYR A 205 0.68 -12.02 0.38
CA TYR A 205 0.42 -12.46 1.75
C TYR A 205 1.56 -12.05 2.67
N SER A 206 1.45 -12.35 3.96
CA SER A 206 2.51 -12.13 4.94
C SER A 206 3.33 -13.39 5.22
N PRO A 207 4.51 -13.60 4.58
CA PRO A 207 5.29 -14.83 4.67
C PRO A 207 5.75 -15.12 6.10
N ASN A 208 5.93 -14.07 6.91
CA ASN A 208 6.37 -14.19 8.30
C ASN A 208 5.21 -14.27 9.31
N ALA A 209 3.96 -13.94 8.93
CA ALA A 209 2.80 -14.11 9.80
C ALA A 209 2.20 -15.52 9.70
N HIS A 210 2.47 -16.23 8.59
CA HIS A 210 1.83 -17.50 8.27
C HIS A 210 2.84 -18.59 7.89
N PRO A 211 3.58 -19.17 8.87
CA PRO A 211 4.59 -20.22 8.61
C PRO A 211 3.99 -21.54 8.10
N VAL A 212 2.67 -21.59 7.87
CA VAL A 212 1.94 -22.73 7.36
C VAL A 212 1.91 -22.78 5.83
N ILE A 213 2.28 -21.72 5.14
CA ILE A 213 2.64 -21.78 3.72
C ILE A 213 4.13 -22.14 3.68
N ALA A 214 4.42 -23.44 3.71
CA ALA A 214 5.78 -23.90 4.01
C ALA A 214 6.62 -24.18 2.78
N ASN A 215 6.02 -24.63 1.68
CA ASN A 215 6.74 -25.04 0.48
C ASN A 215 6.17 -24.37 -0.76
N THR A 216 6.99 -24.28 -1.80
CA THR A 216 6.63 -23.75 -3.10
C THR A 216 7.16 -24.71 -4.18
N GLU A 217 6.35 -24.95 -5.21
CA GLU A 217 6.83 -25.68 -6.38
C GLU A 217 7.97 -24.94 -7.08
N ILE A 218 9.01 -25.66 -7.49
CA ILE A 218 10.12 -25.11 -8.28
C ILE A 218 10.38 -25.97 -9.52
N ARG A 219 10.58 -25.30 -10.67
CA ARG A 219 10.82 -25.88 -11.99
C ARG A 219 11.94 -25.12 -12.69
N PRO A 220 12.57 -25.68 -13.74
CA PRO A 220 13.52 -24.92 -14.54
C PRO A 220 12.82 -23.72 -15.19
N ASP A 221 13.55 -22.63 -15.40
CA ASP A 221 12.99 -21.42 -16.05
C ASP A 221 12.56 -21.67 -17.50
N THR A 222 13.04 -22.76 -18.13
CA THR A 222 12.66 -23.15 -19.48
C THR A 222 12.38 -24.64 -19.60
N LEU A 223 11.40 -24.99 -20.43
CA LEU A 223 11.05 -26.37 -20.76
C LEU A 223 10.93 -26.52 -22.28
N GLN A 224 11.38 -27.64 -22.83
CA GLN A 224 11.15 -28.07 -24.21
C GLN A 224 9.98 -29.05 -24.26
N TYR A 225 9.06 -28.85 -25.20
CA TYR A 225 7.99 -29.80 -25.48
C TYR A 225 7.58 -29.71 -26.95
N GLU A 226 7.49 -30.84 -27.64
CA GLU A 226 7.17 -30.94 -29.08
C GLU A 226 8.00 -29.96 -29.98
N GLY A 227 9.29 -29.80 -29.67
CA GLY A 227 10.20 -28.91 -30.42
C GLY A 227 10.01 -27.42 -30.15
N LYS A 228 9.18 -27.03 -29.17
CA LYS A 228 9.00 -25.64 -28.72
C LYS A 228 9.61 -25.42 -27.34
N THR A 229 10.16 -24.23 -27.13
CA THR A 229 10.67 -23.77 -25.83
C THR A 229 9.62 -22.93 -25.11
N TYR A 230 9.23 -23.35 -23.91
CA TYR A 230 8.32 -22.65 -23.00
C TYR A 230 9.16 -21.93 -21.93
N GLN A 231 8.88 -20.64 -21.72
CA GLN A 231 9.46 -19.84 -20.64
C GLN A 231 8.54 -19.94 -19.43
N LEU A 232 9.03 -20.56 -18.35
CA LEU A 232 8.28 -20.76 -17.11
C LEU A 232 8.73 -19.77 -16.02
N ASP A 233 9.98 -19.32 -16.04
CA ASP A 233 10.54 -18.36 -15.06
C ASP A 233 10.37 -18.77 -13.57
N CYS A 234 10.11 -20.05 -13.32
CA CYS A 234 9.72 -20.54 -12.00
C CYS A 234 10.85 -20.42 -10.96
N GLU A 235 12.08 -20.81 -11.32
CA GLU A 235 13.24 -20.65 -10.44
C GLU A 235 13.53 -19.17 -10.19
N ARG A 236 13.38 -18.31 -11.21
CA ARG A 236 13.52 -16.86 -11.08
C ARG A 236 12.54 -16.27 -10.07
N VAL A 237 11.23 -16.51 -10.19
CA VAL A 237 10.24 -15.90 -9.28
C VAL A 237 10.34 -16.42 -7.85
N VAL A 238 10.73 -17.68 -7.67
CA VAL A 238 11.00 -18.24 -6.34
C VAL A 238 12.24 -17.59 -5.71
N ARG A 239 13.30 -17.32 -6.50
CA ARG A 239 14.48 -16.57 -6.03
C ARG A 239 14.14 -15.13 -5.67
N GLU A 240 13.27 -14.47 -6.43
CA GLU A 240 12.77 -13.12 -6.11
C GLU A 240 12.04 -13.12 -4.77
N PHE A 241 11.14 -14.08 -4.55
CA PHE A 241 10.44 -14.24 -3.27
C PHE A 241 11.40 -14.45 -2.09
N LEU A 242 12.41 -15.31 -2.24
CA LEU A 242 13.46 -15.49 -1.22
C LEU A 242 14.29 -14.21 -1.02
N GLY A 243 14.59 -13.48 -2.10
CA GLY A 243 15.27 -12.19 -2.07
C GLY A 243 14.49 -11.10 -1.32
N TRP A 244 13.15 -11.20 -1.30
CA TRP A 244 12.29 -10.33 -0.50
C TRP A 244 12.19 -10.74 0.99
N GLY A 245 12.99 -11.72 1.41
CA GLY A 245 12.96 -12.26 2.78
C GLY A 245 11.86 -13.31 3.00
N GLY A 246 11.21 -13.78 1.94
CA GLY A 246 10.34 -14.95 1.99
C GLY A 246 11.09 -16.21 2.43
N LYS A 247 10.35 -17.16 2.99
CA LYS A 247 10.89 -18.47 3.41
C LYS A 247 10.00 -19.56 2.88
N THR A 248 10.57 -20.47 2.09
CA THR A 248 9.83 -21.60 1.51
C THR A 248 10.78 -22.76 1.27
N GLY A 249 10.26 -23.99 1.42
CA GLY A 249 10.92 -25.21 0.98
C GLY A 249 10.61 -25.47 -0.47
N PHE A 250 11.40 -26.33 -1.10
CA PHE A 250 11.27 -26.64 -2.52
C PHE A 250 10.66 -28.01 -2.71
N VAL A 251 9.47 -28.01 -3.30
CA VAL A 251 8.77 -29.20 -3.76
C VAL A 251 8.57 -29.11 -5.27
N LEU A 252 8.14 -30.20 -5.87
CA LEU A 252 7.52 -30.18 -7.20
C LEU A 252 6.46 -31.27 -7.21
N GLY A 253 5.30 -30.98 -7.77
CA GLY A 253 4.31 -31.98 -8.09
C GLY A 253 4.16 -32.13 -9.60
N THR A 254 3.47 -33.19 -10.04
CA THR A 254 3.23 -33.38 -11.48
C THR A 254 2.17 -32.47 -12.02
N ASP A 255 1.19 -32.07 -11.19
CA ASP A 255 -0.03 -31.42 -11.63
C ASP A 255 -0.72 -32.25 -12.74
N THR A 256 -0.66 -33.58 -12.59
CA THR A 256 -1.15 -34.51 -13.61
C THR A 256 -2.67 -34.55 -13.59
N HIS A 257 -3.29 -34.26 -14.74
CA HIS A 257 -4.71 -34.51 -14.99
C HIS A 257 -4.94 -35.86 -15.70
N GLU A 258 -3.87 -36.62 -16.00
CA GLU A 258 -3.98 -37.95 -16.60
C GLU A 258 -4.10 -39.07 -15.55
N GLY A 259 -4.11 -38.72 -14.26
CA GLY A 259 -4.15 -39.68 -13.15
C GLY A 259 -2.86 -40.47 -12.97
N GLN A 260 -1.73 -39.96 -13.49
CA GLN A 260 -0.44 -40.66 -13.53
C GLN A 260 0.63 -39.87 -12.77
N PRO A 261 0.67 -39.98 -11.43
CA PRO A 261 1.64 -39.25 -10.60
C PRO A 261 3.06 -39.78 -10.77
N ALA A 262 4.04 -38.93 -10.53
CA ALA A 262 5.47 -39.28 -10.69
C ALA A 262 6.32 -38.69 -9.57
N ALA A 263 7.53 -39.23 -9.40
CA ALA A 263 8.45 -38.79 -8.35
C ALA A 263 9.00 -37.40 -8.68
N ARG A 264 8.39 -36.37 -8.10
CA ARG A 264 8.78 -34.96 -8.28
C ARG A 264 9.27 -34.31 -6.97
N THR A 265 8.95 -34.91 -5.83
CA THR A 265 9.42 -34.46 -4.52
C THR A 265 10.09 -35.60 -3.76
N ALA A 266 11.21 -35.29 -3.11
CA ALA A 266 11.86 -36.15 -2.14
C ALA A 266 11.67 -35.57 -0.73
N VAL A 267 11.31 -36.41 0.23
CA VAL A 267 11.08 -36.02 1.63
C VAL A 267 12.07 -36.74 2.54
N LEU A 268 12.68 -35.99 3.46
CA LEU A 268 13.62 -36.52 4.46
C LEU A 268 12.88 -36.80 5.77
N ALA A 269 12.60 -38.07 6.04
CA ALA A 269 11.90 -38.51 7.24
C ALA A 269 12.54 -39.74 7.87
N GLY A 270 12.40 -39.92 9.19
CA GLY A 270 13.02 -41.04 9.91
C GLY A 270 12.32 -42.38 9.69
N ARG A 271 11.09 -42.35 9.17
CA ARG A 271 10.26 -43.52 8.86
C ARG A 271 9.15 -43.13 7.87
N LEU A 272 8.67 -44.10 7.10
CA LEU A 272 7.55 -43.92 6.19
C LEU A 272 6.22 -44.04 6.94
N THR A 273 5.73 -42.93 7.47
CA THR A 273 4.42 -42.82 8.13
C THR A 273 3.77 -41.51 7.72
N ARG A 274 2.45 -41.43 7.69
CA ARG A 274 1.72 -40.19 7.33
C ARG A 274 2.20 -38.97 8.12
N GLN A 275 2.30 -39.11 9.44
CA GLN A 275 2.77 -38.04 10.33
C GLN A 275 4.22 -37.62 10.04
N ALA A 276 5.12 -38.58 9.76
CA ALA A 276 6.52 -38.25 9.49
C ALA A 276 6.72 -37.54 8.14
N ILE A 277 5.98 -37.94 7.10
CA ILE A 277 5.96 -37.24 5.80
C ILE A 277 5.42 -35.82 5.99
N PHE A 278 4.28 -35.69 6.68
CA PHE A 278 3.67 -34.41 6.98
C PHE A 278 4.64 -33.48 7.76
N ASP A 279 5.28 -33.98 8.81
CA ASP A 279 6.21 -33.19 9.61
C ASP A 279 7.46 -32.79 8.83
N ALA A 280 7.93 -33.63 7.92
CA ALA A 280 9.04 -33.29 7.04
C ALA A 280 8.66 -32.19 6.05
N LEU A 281 7.48 -32.27 5.42
CA LEU A 281 6.95 -31.20 4.57
C LEU A 281 6.76 -29.89 5.34
N ARG A 282 6.17 -29.94 6.55
CA ARG A 282 5.98 -28.76 7.42
C ARG A 282 7.29 -28.06 7.78
N ASN A 283 8.35 -28.84 7.98
CA ASN A 283 9.66 -28.32 8.35
C ASN A 283 10.58 -28.10 7.14
N ARG A 284 10.05 -28.16 5.90
CA ARG A 284 10.83 -27.98 4.66
C ARG A 284 11.99 -28.96 4.49
N ARG A 285 11.90 -30.14 5.14
CA ARG A 285 12.87 -31.24 4.99
C ARG A 285 12.53 -32.04 3.72
N ASN A 286 12.59 -31.35 2.60
CA ASN A 286 12.25 -31.88 1.29
C ASN A 286 13.07 -31.18 0.19
N TYR A 287 13.07 -31.76 -0.99
CA TYR A 287 13.68 -31.16 -2.17
C TYR A 287 12.94 -31.58 -3.43
N ALA A 288 13.03 -30.74 -4.46
CA ALA A 288 12.36 -30.94 -5.73
C ALA A 288 13.27 -31.66 -6.73
N VAL A 289 12.68 -32.52 -7.57
CA VAL A 289 13.33 -33.13 -8.74
C VAL A 289 12.40 -33.06 -9.95
N THR A 290 12.96 -32.91 -11.14
CA THR A 290 12.16 -33.08 -12.37
C THR A 290 12.09 -34.55 -12.74
N ASN A 291 12.93 -35.05 -13.64
CA ASN A 291 12.75 -36.36 -14.29
C ASN A 291 13.41 -37.51 -13.52
N ALA A 292 14.73 -37.48 -13.36
CA ALA A 292 15.45 -38.53 -12.64
C ALA A 292 15.36 -38.37 -11.11
N ARG A 293 15.32 -39.50 -10.41
CA ARG A 293 15.45 -39.57 -8.95
C ARG A 293 16.88 -39.29 -8.52
N ILE A 294 17.25 -38.00 -8.45
CA ILE A 294 18.56 -37.55 -7.99
C ILE A 294 18.56 -37.54 -6.46
N VAL A 295 19.39 -38.40 -5.85
CA VAL A 295 19.56 -38.39 -4.40
C VAL A 295 20.52 -37.27 -4.03
N LEU A 296 20.07 -36.33 -3.19
CA LEU A 296 20.92 -35.25 -2.71
C LEU A 296 20.83 -35.08 -1.19
N ASP A 297 21.98 -34.78 -0.59
CA ASP A 297 22.16 -34.40 0.81
C ASP A 297 22.93 -33.08 0.82
N PHE A 298 22.29 -32.05 1.37
CA PHE A 298 22.81 -30.69 1.46
C PHE A 298 22.75 -30.26 2.92
N GLN A 299 23.91 -30.01 3.50
CA GLN A 299 24.03 -29.63 4.90
C GLN A 299 24.94 -28.43 5.08
N ILE A 300 24.64 -27.64 6.11
CA ILE A 300 25.53 -26.57 6.60
C ILE A 300 25.75 -26.76 8.09
N ASN A 301 27.01 -26.85 8.50
CA ASN A 301 27.40 -27.10 9.89
C ASN A 301 26.70 -28.34 10.49
N GLY A 302 26.45 -29.36 9.67
CA GLY A 302 25.74 -30.59 10.06
C GLY A 302 24.22 -30.49 10.18
N HIS A 303 23.62 -29.33 9.87
CA HIS A 303 22.17 -29.11 9.80
C HIS A 303 21.64 -29.37 8.39
N CYS A 304 20.43 -29.91 8.28
CA CYS A 304 19.86 -30.33 7.00
C CYS A 304 19.04 -29.22 6.31
N MET A 305 18.75 -29.41 5.01
CA MET A 305 17.87 -28.54 4.22
C MET A 305 16.53 -28.26 4.90
N GLY A 306 16.08 -27.01 4.83
CA GLY A 306 14.84 -26.51 5.46
C GLY A 306 15.04 -25.84 6.83
N GLU A 307 16.18 -26.09 7.49
CA GLU A 307 16.49 -25.53 8.81
C GLU A 307 16.90 -24.06 8.79
N GLU A 308 16.67 -23.39 9.93
CA GLU A 308 17.24 -22.09 10.25
C GLU A 308 18.29 -22.25 11.35
N ILE A 309 19.53 -21.88 11.07
CA ILE A 309 20.66 -22.08 11.97
C ILE A 309 21.30 -20.75 12.37
N VAL A 310 21.95 -20.73 13.52
CA VAL A 310 22.72 -19.58 14.01
C VAL A 310 24.16 -20.03 14.18
N THR A 311 25.12 -19.32 13.59
CA THR A 311 26.54 -19.69 13.65
C THR A 311 27.42 -18.46 13.88
N ALA A 312 28.37 -18.56 14.81
CA ALA A 312 29.45 -17.58 14.97
C ALA A 312 30.58 -17.80 13.94
N ASP A 313 30.72 -19.03 13.48
CA ASP A 313 31.74 -19.45 12.53
C ASP A 313 31.24 -19.39 11.09
N LYS A 314 32.19 -19.42 10.15
CA LYS A 314 31.92 -19.47 8.71
C LYS A 314 31.19 -20.78 8.36
N PRO A 315 30.16 -20.75 7.49
CA PRO A 315 29.40 -21.93 7.09
C PRO A 315 30.29 -22.98 6.44
N GLU A 316 30.29 -24.19 6.99
CA GLU A 316 30.86 -25.38 6.39
C GLU A 316 29.75 -26.14 5.68
N ILE A 317 29.83 -26.18 4.36
CA ILE A 317 28.82 -26.75 3.48
C ILE A 317 29.27 -28.14 3.07
N ALA A 318 28.44 -29.14 3.35
CA ALA A 318 28.66 -30.53 2.94
C ALA A 318 27.61 -30.93 1.89
N VAL A 319 28.10 -31.50 0.79
CA VAL A 319 27.28 -31.89 -0.37
C VAL A 319 27.56 -33.34 -0.72
N SER A 320 26.49 -34.11 -0.90
CA SER A 320 26.55 -35.46 -1.49
C SER A 320 25.41 -35.61 -2.49
N VAL A 321 25.73 -35.91 -3.74
CA VAL A 321 24.76 -36.08 -4.83
C VAL A 321 25.03 -37.40 -5.54
N THR A 322 23.97 -38.15 -5.83
CA THR A 322 24.00 -39.37 -6.65
C THR A 322 22.88 -39.30 -7.68
N GLY A 323 23.30 -39.18 -8.94
CA GLY A 323 22.43 -39.19 -10.11
C GLY A 323 22.35 -40.56 -10.77
N THR A 324 21.42 -40.71 -11.70
CA THR A 324 21.29 -41.88 -12.59
C THR A 324 22.18 -41.77 -13.84
N ALA A 325 22.71 -40.57 -14.11
CA ALA A 325 23.63 -40.25 -15.18
C ALA A 325 24.69 -39.22 -14.67
N PRO A 326 25.74 -38.90 -15.43
CA PRO A 326 26.75 -37.93 -15.02
C PRO A 326 26.16 -36.58 -14.63
N ILE A 327 26.65 -35.95 -13.56
CA ILE A 327 26.22 -34.61 -13.16
C ILE A 327 26.92 -33.57 -14.05
N ALA A 328 26.12 -32.82 -14.81
CA ALA A 328 26.58 -31.76 -15.71
C ALA A 328 26.97 -30.51 -14.94
N GLU A 329 26.12 -30.09 -14.00
CA GLU A 329 26.31 -28.90 -13.16
C GLU A 329 25.85 -29.18 -11.74
N LEU A 330 26.64 -28.68 -10.77
CA LEU A 330 26.27 -28.60 -9.38
C LEU A 330 26.60 -27.19 -8.89
N ALA A 331 25.57 -26.42 -8.52
CA ALA A 331 25.70 -25.04 -8.08
C ALA A 331 25.20 -24.89 -6.64
N ILE A 332 26.01 -24.29 -5.77
CA ILE A 332 25.58 -23.77 -4.47
C ILE A 332 25.16 -22.32 -4.71
N ILE A 333 23.87 -22.03 -4.50
CA ILE A 333 23.31 -20.69 -4.60
C ILE A 333 23.28 -20.06 -3.21
N ARG A 334 23.78 -18.82 -3.09
CA ARG A 334 23.69 -17.97 -1.91
C ARG A 334 23.04 -16.63 -2.26
N ASP A 335 21.98 -16.25 -1.55
CA ASP A 335 21.24 -14.99 -1.77
C ASP A 335 20.87 -14.78 -3.27
N GLY A 336 20.44 -15.86 -3.92
CA GLY A 336 20.06 -15.87 -5.33
C GLY A 336 21.23 -15.86 -6.32
N SER A 337 22.49 -15.81 -5.88
CA SER A 337 23.68 -15.83 -6.73
C SER A 337 24.47 -17.13 -6.58
N VAL A 338 25.13 -17.59 -7.65
CA VAL A 338 25.99 -18.79 -7.58
C VAL A 338 27.24 -18.48 -6.76
N LEU A 339 27.40 -19.14 -5.62
CA LEU A 339 28.58 -19.07 -4.76
C LEU A 339 29.68 -20.01 -5.24
N HIS A 340 29.30 -21.23 -5.60
CA HIS A 340 30.22 -22.28 -6.05
C HIS A 340 29.55 -23.09 -7.15
N CYS A 341 30.29 -23.43 -8.20
CA CYS A 341 29.79 -24.22 -9.32
C CYS A 341 30.83 -25.27 -9.72
N LEU A 342 30.39 -26.51 -9.90
CA LEU A 342 31.19 -27.64 -10.35
C LEU A 342 30.55 -28.29 -11.57
N THR A 343 31.40 -28.77 -12.49
CA THR A 343 30.99 -29.55 -13.66
C THR A 343 31.68 -30.93 -13.61
N PRO A 344 31.26 -31.82 -12.70
CA PRO A 344 32.06 -32.98 -12.31
C PRO A 344 32.04 -34.13 -13.33
N GLN A 345 31.03 -34.22 -14.20
CA GLN A 345 30.95 -35.24 -15.27
C GLN A 345 31.03 -36.68 -14.75
N THR A 346 30.53 -36.92 -13.54
CA THR A 346 30.42 -38.23 -12.89
C THR A 346 29.05 -38.33 -12.21
N PRO A 347 28.43 -39.52 -12.12
CA PRO A 347 27.13 -39.70 -11.47
C PRO A 347 27.16 -39.52 -9.96
N GLN A 348 28.34 -39.58 -9.33
CA GLN A 348 28.48 -39.44 -7.87
C GLN A 348 29.45 -38.32 -7.52
N VAL A 349 29.00 -37.41 -6.67
CA VAL A 349 29.74 -36.22 -6.25
C VAL A 349 29.62 -36.08 -4.74
N LYS A 350 30.74 -35.99 -4.02
CA LYS A 350 30.75 -35.74 -2.59
C LYS A 350 31.92 -34.83 -2.24
N PHE A 351 31.63 -33.71 -1.59
CA PHE A 351 32.65 -32.75 -1.15
C PHE A 351 32.16 -31.90 0.01
N THR A 352 33.10 -31.21 0.63
CA THR A 352 32.85 -30.17 1.63
C THR A 352 33.56 -28.90 1.21
N CYS A 353 32.91 -27.75 1.36
CA CYS A 353 33.52 -26.44 1.14
C CYS A 353 33.12 -25.46 2.23
N ARG A 354 33.89 -24.39 2.40
CA ARG A 354 33.62 -23.35 3.40
C ARG A 354 33.30 -22.04 2.71
N ASP A 355 32.25 -21.35 3.17
CA ASP A 355 31.98 -19.98 2.73
C ASP A 355 32.76 -18.98 3.60
N ASP A 356 34.03 -18.77 3.29
CA ASP A 356 34.86 -17.79 3.98
C ASP A 356 34.38 -16.34 3.75
N SER A 357 33.57 -16.11 2.72
CA SER A 357 32.99 -14.80 2.39
C SER A 357 31.73 -14.48 3.21
N PHE A 358 31.23 -15.41 4.03
CA PHE A 358 30.04 -15.21 4.86
C PHE A 358 30.26 -14.11 5.91
N GLN A 359 29.53 -13.00 5.78
CA GLN A 359 29.68 -11.82 6.63
C GLN A 359 28.36 -11.39 7.30
N GLN A 360 27.23 -11.87 6.80
CA GLN A 360 25.88 -11.48 7.22
C GLN A 360 24.93 -12.66 7.02
N SER A 361 23.78 -12.62 7.69
CA SER A 361 22.76 -13.67 7.54
C SER A 361 22.37 -13.85 6.08
N SER A 362 22.21 -15.10 5.66
CA SER A 362 22.10 -15.48 4.25
C SER A 362 21.29 -16.77 4.13
N TYR A 363 20.79 -17.09 2.93
CA TYR A 363 20.21 -18.40 2.64
C TYR A 363 21.01 -19.12 1.56
N TYR A 364 21.07 -20.45 1.67
CA TYR A 364 21.80 -21.30 0.76
C TYR A 364 20.90 -22.43 0.24
N TYR A 365 21.00 -22.75 -1.03
CA TYR A 365 20.44 -23.99 -1.57
C TYR A 365 21.33 -24.57 -2.66
N LEU A 366 21.14 -25.85 -2.94
CA LEU A 366 21.86 -26.58 -3.97
C LEU A 366 20.97 -26.74 -5.20
N ARG A 367 21.51 -26.46 -6.39
CA ARG A 367 20.94 -26.84 -7.68
C ARG A 367 21.83 -27.86 -8.36
N VAL A 368 21.23 -28.90 -8.93
CA VAL A 368 21.90 -29.97 -9.67
C VAL A 368 21.25 -30.10 -11.04
N ILE A 369 22.08 -30.22 -12.08
CA ILE A 369 21.67 -30.53 -13.44
C ILE A 369 22.42 -31.78 -13.88
N GLN A 370 21.68 -32.78 -14.34
CA GLN A 370 22.24 -34.04 -14.84
C GLN A 370 22.44 -33.96 -16.37
N ASP A 371 23.43 -34.68 -16.88
CA ASP A 371 23.69 -34.85 -18.31
C ASP A 371 22.85 -36.01 -18.87
N ASP A 372 21.54 -35.83 -18.81
CA ASP A 372 20.53 -36.70 -19.40
C ASP A 372 19.52 -35.84 -20.15
N SER A 373 18.61 -36.46 -20.90
CA SER A 373 17.51 -35.74 -21.53
C SER A 373 16.31 -36.67 -21.72
N ASP A 374 15.12 -36.15 -21.50
CA ASP A 374 13.89 -36.81 -21.93
C ASP A 374 13.71 -36.73 -23.45
N GLU A 375 12.61 -37.30 -23.96
CA GLU A 375 12.29 -37.31 -25.40
C GLU A 375 12.09 -35.92 -26.02
N HIS A 376 11.91 -34.89 -25.19
CA HIS A 376 11.77 -33.50 -25.62
C HIS A 376 13.07 -32.70 -25.46
N GLY A 377 14.13 -33.29 -24.91
CA GLY A 377 15.42 -32.63 -24.69
C GLY A 377 15.53 -31.91 -23.33
N ASN A 378 14.64 -32.18 -22.37
CA ASN A 378 14.75 -31.61 -21.02
C ASN A 378 15.66 -32.46 -20.15
N ARG A 379 16.61 -31.78 -19.51
CA ARG A 379 17.53 -32.37 -18.55
C ARG A 379 16.85 -32.60 -17.20
N SER A 380 17.35 -33.55 -16.42
CA SER A 380 16.93 -33.73 -15.03
C SER A 380 17.56 -32.66 -14.13
N TYR A 381 16.73 -32.05 -13.29
CA TYR A 381 17.13 -31.06 -12.29
C TYR A 381 16.80 -31.55 -10.89
N ALA A 382 17.54 -31.04 -9.90
CA ALA A 382 17.15 -31.10 -8.50
C ALA A 382 17.49 -29.81 -7.75
N TRP A 383 16.66 -29.42 -6.79
CA TRP A 383 16.87 -28.27 -5.91
C TRP A 383 16.65 -28.63 -4.45
N SER A 384 17.68 -28.50 -3.60
CA SER A 384 17.49 -28.66 -2.15
C SER A 384 16.63 -27.55 -1.58
N SER A 385 15.79 -27.82 -0.57
CA SER A 385 15.22 -26.71 0.20
C SER A 385 16.32 -25.80 0.78
N PRO A 386 16.06 -24.49 0.94
CA PRO A 386 17.07 -23.59 1.49
C PRO A 386 17.41 -23.90 2.95
N ILE A 387 18.65 -23.59 3.34
CA ILE A 387 19.08 -23.47 4.74
C ILE A 387 19.32 -21.98 5.01
N TRP A 388 18.68 -21.43 6.03
CA TRP A 388 18.88 -20.03 6.43
C TRP A 388 19.93 -19.97 7.53
N VAL A 389 21.05 -19.33 7.24
CA VAL A 389 22.18 -19.21 8.16
C VAL A 389 22.21 -17.79 8.71
N LYS A 390 21.93 -17.65 10.01
CA LYS A 390 22.00 -16.38 10.74
C LYS A 390 23.37 -16.24 11.38
N GLN A 391 23.99 -15.07 11.21
CA GLN A 391 25.25 -14.78 11.88
C GLN A 391 25.00 -14.55 13.37
N GLN A 392 25.66 -15.34 14.21
CA GLN A 392 25.73 -15.14 15.64
C GLN A 392 26.59 -13.91 15.88
N ARG A 393 25.96 -12.80 16.22
CA ARG A 393 26.69 -11.61 16.64
C ARG A 393 27.36 -11.94 17.96
N SER A 394 28.69 -11.87 18.01
CA SER A 394 29.38 -11.84 19.30
C SER A 394 28.78 -10.68 20.09
N SER A 395 28.46 -10.91 21.36
CA SER A 395 27.96 -9.87 22.26
C SER A 395 29.02 -8.80 22.58
N ALA A 396 30.06 -8.68 21.75
CA ALA A 396 31.06 -7.64 21.79
C ALA A 396 30.99 -6.87 20.47
N THR A 397 30.42 -5.66 20.54
CA THR A 397 30.43 -4.63 19.50
C THR A 397 29.63 -4.90 18.21
N ALA A 398 28.43 -5.46 18.35
CA ALA A 398 27.34 -5.13 17.43
C ALA A 398 26.20 -4.55 18.26
N ALA A 399 26.32 -3.28 18.63
CA ALA A 399 25.12 -2.49 18.82
C ALA A 399 24.33 -2.61 17.52
N GLN A 400 23.29 -3.45 17.50
CA GLN A 400 22.06 -3.03 16.84
C GLN A 400 21.90 -1.59 17.29
N ALA A 401 21.91 -0.63 16.36
CA ALA A 401 21.18 0.60 16.67
C ALA A 401 19.85 0.06 17.18
N PRO A 402 19.50 0.31 18.46
CA PRO A 402 18.26 -0.21 18.98
C PRO A 402 17.20 0.15 17.95
N LEU A 403 16.23 -0.73 17.71
CA LEU A 403 14.90 -0.17 17.54
C LEU A 403 14.70 0.62 18.83
N VAL A 404 15.04 1.91 18.79
CA VAL A 404 14.65 2.82 19.84
C VAL A 404 13.15 2.64 19.81
N GLU A 405 12.60 1.99 20.84
CA GLU A 405 11.26 2.34 21.25
C GLU A 405 11.34 3.84 21.51
N ILE A 406 11.05 4.62 20.48
CA ILE A 406 10.74 6.01 20.65
C ILE A 406 9.38 5.92 21.35
N PRO A 407 9.28 6.35 22.62
CA PRO A 407 8.01 6.38 23.31
C PRO A 407 7.01 7.14 22.43
N LEU A 408 5.71 6.91 22.63
CA LEU A 408 4.67 7.82 22.14
C LEU A 408 5.19 9.26 22.18
N VAL A 409 5.51 9.81 21.01
CA VAL A 409 6.06 11.15 20.92
C VAL A 409 4.88 12.06 21.25
N THR A 410 4.93 12.65 22.44
CA THR A 410 4.19 13.88 22.74
C THR A 410 4.47 14.84 21.61
N VAL A 411 3.43 15.41 20.97
CA VAL A 411 3.59 16.48 19.97
C VAL A 411 4.65 17.44 20.52
N PRO A 412 5.85 17.51 19.91
CA PRO A 412 6.84 18.49 20.32
C PRO A 412 6.16 19.85 20.18
N ASP A 413 6.41 20.74 21.13
CA ASP A 413 6.15 22.14 20.85
C ASP A 413 6.97 22.47 19.58
N PRO A 414 6.36 22.97 18.48
CA PRO A 414 7.12 23.36 17.29
C PRO A 414 8.15 24.44 17.62
N SER A 415 8.06 25.08 18.79
CA SER A 415 9.07 25.97 19.36
C SER A 415 10.04 25.30 20.36
N ALA A 416 9.82 24.05 20.80
CA ALA A 416 10.76 23.32 21.65
C ALA A 416 12.01 22.87 20.87
N PRO A 417 13.22 23.08 21.44
CA PRO A 417 14.45 22.69 20.80
C PRO A 417 14.49 21.16 20.59
N LEU A 418 15.07 20.73 19.46
CA LEU A 418 15.35 19.31 19.26
C LEU A 418 16.22 18.79 20.41
N PRO A 419 16.06 17.52 20.84
CA PRO A 419 16.88 16.93 21.89
C PRO A 419 18.38 17.13 21.60
N ALA A 420 19.15 17.60 22.58
CA ALA A 420 20.58 17.81 22.37
C ALA A 420 21.28 16.46 22.09
N GLU A 421 22.12 16.44 21.06
CA GLU A 421 23.03 15.32 20.79
C GLU A 421 24.39 15.60 21.44
N THR A 422 25.03 14.57 21.98
CA THR A 422 26.44 14.63 22.36
C THR A 422 27.32 14.72 21.11
N THR A 423 28.54 15.25 21.27
CA THR A 423 29.52 15.33 20.16
C THR A 423 29.77 13.97 19.49
N GLU A 424 29.73 12.88 20.26
CA GLU A 424 29.87 11.52 19.74
C GLU A 424 28.68 11.11 18.87
N GLN A 425 27.45 11.41 19.31
CA GLN A 425 26.23 11.14 18.53
C GLN A 425 26.21 11.93 17.21
N GLN A 426 26.61 13.20 17.25
CA GLN A 426 26.75 14.05 16.05
C GLN A 426 27.77 13.44 15.07
N ALA A 427 28.97 13.10 15.55
CA ALA A 427 30.01 12.51 14.71
C ALA A 427 29.56 11.19 14.06
N VAL A 428 28.85 10.33 14.80
CA VAL A 428 28.28 9.08 14.25
C VAL A 428 27.24 9.38 13.17
N ARG A 429 26.36 10.36 13.39
CA ARG A 429 25.32 10.76 12.41
C ARG A 429 25.95 11.31 11.14
N HIS A 430 26.84 12.30 11.22
CA HIS A 430 27.57 12.83 10.05
C HIS A 430 28.34 11.74 9.30
N GLY A 431 28.95 10.80 10.02
CA GLY A 431 29.62 9.66 9.41
C GLY A 431 28.68 8.71 8.65
N LYS A 432 27.40 8.63 9.02
CA LYS A 432 26.37 7.89 8.26
C LYS A 432 25.90 8.68 7.04
N VAL A 433 25.64 9.98 7.21
CA VAL A 433 25.23 10.89 6.13
C VAL A 433 26.28 10.92 5.03
N ALA A 434 27.56 11.11 5.38
CA ALA A 434 28.67 11.10 4.42
C ALA A 434 28.77 9.79 3.63
N ARG A 435 28.52 8.64 4.28
CA ARG A 435 28.48 7.32 3.62
C ARG A 435 27.29 7.19 2.67
N ALA A 436 26.10 7.64 3.07
CA ALA A 436 24.92 7.62 2.21
C ALA A 436 25.12 8.49 0.96
N ARG A 437 25.78 9.65 1.11
CA ARG A 437 26.07 10.58 0.00
C ARG A 437 27.09 10.06 -1.01
N ALA A 438 27.86 9.01 -0.68
CA ALA A 438 28.88 8.45 -1.58
C ALA A 438 28.32 7.48 -2.64
N GLY A 439 27.06 7.03 -2.51
CA GLY A 439 26.43 6.04 -3.38
C GLY A 439 25.43 6.63 -4.39
N THR A 440 24.63 5.75 -5.00
CA THR A 440 23.39 6.17 -5.68
C THR A 440 22.32 6.38 -4.62
N ILE A 441 21.78 7.59 -4.55
CA ILE A 441 20.82 8.05 -3.55
C ILE A 441 19.42 7.88 -4.10
N VAL A 442 18.57 7.22 -3.32
CA VAL A 442 17.14 7.07 -3.58
C VAL A 442 16.36 8.04 -2.70
N ILE A 443 15.68 9.00 -3.34
CA ILE A 443 14.77 9.95 -2.70
C ILE A 443 13.34 9.58 -3.07
N VAL A 444 12.46 9.47 -2.07
CA VAL A 444 11.03 9.23 -2.31
C VAL A 444 10.27 10.55 -2.40
N HIS A 445 9.55 10.74 -3.50
CA HIS A 445 8.77 11.94 -3.81
C HIS A 445 7.62 12.11 -2.81
N ARG A 446 7.67 13.17 -1.98
CA ARG A 446 6.68 13.51 -0.94
C ARG A 446 6.45 12.43 0.13
N GLY A 447 7.41 11.51 0.29
CA GLY A 447 7.29 10.31 1.12
C GLY A 447 6.53 9.19 0.41
N ALA A 448 6.46 8.00 1.02
CA ALA A 448 5.84 6.84 0.41
C ALA A 448 4.30 6.93 0.47
N TRP A 449 3.74 7.79 -0.38
CA TRP A 449 2.35 8.21 -0.32
C TRP A 449 1.32 7.14 -0.77
N GLN A 450 1.82 6.02 -1.31
CA GLN A 450 1.06 4.78 -1.52
C GLN A 450 0.70 4.07 -0.20
N PHE A 451 1.34 4.42 0.93
CA PHE A 451 1.06 3.85 2.25
C PHE A 451 0.38 4.82 3.23
N ALA A 452 0.58 6.13 3.07
CA ALA A 452 0.05 7.19 3.92
C ALA A 452 -0.14 8.47 3.08
N PRO A 453 -0.93 9.48 3.50
CA PRO A 453 -1.07 10.70 2.70
C PRO A 453 0.28 11.38 2.44
N GLU A 454 0.44 12.01 1.28
CA GLU A 454 1.68 12.71 0.91
C GLU A 454 2.09 13.74 1.98
N ASN A 455 3.40 13.95 2.16
CA ASN A 455 3.96 14.89 3.13
C ASN A 455 3.59 14.64 4.61
N THR A 456 3.20 13.41 4.99
CA THR A 456 2.98 13.02 6.39
C THR A 456 4.19 12.34 7.03
N LEU A 457 4.28 12.36 8.37
CA LEU A 457 5.34 11.63 9.08
C LEU A 457 5.29 10.13 8.81
N SER A 458 4.10 9.56 8.62
CA SER A 458 3.93 8.15 8.27
C SER A 458 4.43 7.85 6.86
N ALA A 459 4.18 8.72 5.88
CA ALA A 459 4.73 8.57 4.54
C ALA A 459 6.26 8.65 4.54
N ILE A 460 6.84 9.58 5.31
CA ILE A 460 8.29 9.71 5.48
C ILE A 460 8.88 8.48 6.18
N ARG A 461 8.22 8.00 7.23
CA ARG A 461 8.67 6.81 7.97
C ARG A 461 8.62 5.57 7.08
N ALA A 462 7.54 5.39 6.32
CA ALA A 462 7.40 4.31 5.36
C ALA A 462 8.54 4.35 4.31
N ALA A 463 8.88 5.52 3.78
CA ALA A 463 10.02 5.65 2.85
C ALA A 463 11.35 5.17 3.46
N PHE A 464 11.67 5.56 4.69
CA PHE A 464 12.88 5.09 5.38
C PHE A 464 12.83 3.60 5.74
N GLU A 465 11.66 3.07 6.09
CA GLU A 465 11.49 1.65 6.35
C GLU A 465 11.68 0.81 5.08
N LEU A 466 11.23 1.30 3.93
CA LEU A 466 11.47 0.65 2.63
C LEU A 466 12.96 0.65 2.23
N GLY A 467 13.79 1.47 2.87
CA GLY A 467 15.24 1.54 2.64
C GLY A 467 15.68 2.73 1.80
N ALA A 468 14.80 3.70 1.53
CA ALA A 468 15.19 4.93 0.86
C ALA A 468 16.25 5.70 1.66
N ASN A 469 17.14 6.40 0.96
CA ASN A 469 18.15 7.25 1.61
C ASN A 469 17.53 8.55 2.12
N GLY A 470 16.47 9.02 1.49
CA GLY A 470 15.84 10.30 1.82
C GLY A 470 14.45 10.47 1.21
N VAL A 471 13.91 11.67 1.42
CA VAL A 471 12.55 12.07 1.01
C VAL A 471 12.56 13.49 0.47
N GLU A 472 11.65 13.75 -0.46
CA GLU A 472 11.29 15.11 -0.88
C GLU A 472 10.23 15.68 0.07
N LEU A 473 10.39 16.96 0.41
CA LEU A 473 9.60 17.64 1.44
C LEU A 473 9.15 19.01 0.92
N ASP A 474 7.83 19.21 0.88
CA ASP A 474 7.21 20.45 0.41
C ASP A 474 6.94 21.41 1.58
N PHE A 475 7.62 22.57 1.62
CA PHE A 475 7.52 23.52 2.74
C PHE A 475 6.66 24.74 2.44
N ARG A 476 5.84 25.12 3.43
CA ARG A 476 5.02 26.35 3.50
C ARG A 476 5.00 26.91 4.91
N ARG A 477 4.57 28.16 5.10
CA ARG A 477 4.46 28.83 6.41
C ARG A 477 3.01 29.10 6.78
N THR A 478 2.67 28.81 8.02
CA THR A 478 1.37 29.17 8.61
C THR A 478 1.31 30.66 8.99
N LYS A 479 0.11 31.13 9.37
CA LYS A 479 -0.11 32.52 9.81
C LYS A 479 0.78 32.93 10.98
N ASP A 480 1.05 31.99 11.89
CA ASP A 480 1.89 32.16 13.08
C ASP A 480 3.38 31.86 12.85
N GLY A 481 3.79 31.69 11.59
CA GLY A 481 5.20 31.52 11.23
C GLY A 481 5.71 30.09 11.30
N VAL A 482 4.88 29.09 11.60
CA VAL A 482 5.33 27.70 11.69
C VAL A 482 5.52 27.13 10.28
N LEU A 483 6.71 26.62 9.99
CA LEU A 483 7.00 25.89 8.76
C LEU A 483 6.35 24.50 8.82
N VAL A 484 5.56 24.17 7.81
CA VAL A 484 4.76 22.95 7.71
C VAL A 484 4.94 22.24 6.38
N LEU A 485 4.65 20.95 6.38
CA LEU A 485 4.70 20.08 5.21
C LEU A 485 3.35 20.02 4.50
N LEU A 486 3.22 20.73 3.37
CA LEU A 486 2.05 20.68 2.50
C LEU A 486 2.39 21.18 1.11
N HIS A 487 2.01 20.43 0.07
CA HIS A 487 2.28 20.81 -1.31
C HIS A 487 1.48 22.05 -1.74
N ASP A 488 0.17 22.06 -1.47
CA ASP A 488 -0.75 23.10 -1.96
C ASP A 488 -0.81 24.29 -1.00
N ASP A 489 -1.12 25.46 -1.54
CA ASP A 489 -1.43 26.65 -0.75
C ASP A 489 -2.81 26.55 -0.08
N ARG A 490 -3.69 25.74 -0.68
CA ARG A 490 -5.08 25.47 -0.31
C ARG A 490 -5.25 24.11 0.36
N LEU A 491 -6.18 24.04 1.32
CA LEU A 491 -6.38 22.85 2.15
C LEU A 491 -7.27 21.80 1.48
N GLU A 492 -8.13 22.21 0.56
CA GLU A 492 -9.34 21.51 0.13
C GLU A 492 -9.09 20.18 -0.59
N ARG A 493 -7.95 20.06 -1.30
CA ARG A 493 -7.60 18.84 -2.05
C ARG A 493 -7.27 17.69 -1.11
N LEU A 494 -6.38 17.92 -0.15
CA LEU A 494 -5.86 16.89 0.74
C LEU A 494 -6.63 16.80 2.06
N LEU A 495 -7.17 17.92 2.54
CA LEU A 495 -7.74 18.05 3.86
C LEU A 495 -9.21 18.42 3.77
N ASP A 496 -9.97 18.05 4.80
CA ASP A 496 -11.37 18.42 4.95
C ASP A 496 -11.59 19.83 5.55
N GLY A 497 -10.60 20.69 5.37
CA GLY A 497 -10.62 22.12 5.63
C GLY A 497 -10.90 22.97 4.38
N LEU A 498 -11.13 24.26 4.59
CA LEU A 498 -11.26 25.29 3.55
C LEU A 498 -10.31 26.44 3.89
N GLY A 499 -9.76 27.11 2.88
CA GLY A 499 -8.86 28.26 3.04
C GLY A 499 -7.40 27.96 2.71
N SER A 500 -6.51 28.92 2.97
CA SER A 500 -5.08 28.78 2.70
C SER A 500 -4.23 28.52 3.95
N VAL A 501 -3.07 27.89 3.75
CA VAL A 501 -2.08 27.62 4.80
C VAL A 501 -1.61 28.92 5.45
N GLU A 502 -1.34 29.96 4.66
CA GLU A 502 -0.86 31.27 5.14
C GLU A 502 -1.87 31.98 6.09
N GLN A 503 -3.16 31.63 6.00
CA GLN A 503 -4.24 32.21 6.80
C GLN A 503 -4.64 31.34 8.00
N SER A 504 -4.05 30.15 8.12
CA SER A 504 -4.33 29.18 9.17
C SER A 504 -3.23 29.21 10.23
N TYR A 505 -3.60 29.09 11.51
CA TYR A 505 -2.64 28.80 12.57
C TYR A 505 -2.25 27.32 12.54
N TYR A 506 -1.03 26.97 12.95
CA TYR A 506 -0.59 25.57 12.94
C TYR A 506 -1.52 24.65 13.75
N GLU A 507 -1.96 25.07 14.93
CA GLU A 507 -2.90 24.27 15.74
C GLU A 507 -4.27 24.06 15.10
N GLU A 508 -4.68 24.91 14.16
CA GLU A 508 -5.90 24.69 13.37
C GLU A 508 -5.70 23.60 12.33
N LEU A 509 -4.51 23.54 11.71
CA LEU A 509 -4.17 22.48 10.76
C LEU A 509 -4.21 21.10 11.40
N LEU A 510 -3.91 21.02 12.71
CA LEU A 510 -4.00 19.79 13.47
C LEU A 510 -5.43 19.27 13.67
N LEU A 511 -6.46 20.10 13.43
CA LEU A 511 -7.85 19.68 13.55
C LEU A 511 -8.38 19.00 12.28
N TYR A 512 -7.74 19.24 11.12
CA TYR A 512 -8.19 18.67 9.87
C TYR A 512 -7.82 17.21 9.70
N THR A 513 -8.60 16.51 8.89
CA THR A 513 -8.36 15.12 8.51
C THR A 513 -8.04 15.05 7.02
N PHE A 514 -7.15 14.12 6.65
CA PHE A 514 -6.83 13.85 5.25
C PHE A 514 -7.99 13.11 4.56
N ARG A 515 -8.33 13.48 3.32
CA ARG A 515 -9.49 12.97 2.57
C ARG A 515 -9.26 11.62 1.86
N SER A 516 -8.00 11.21 1.63
CA SER A 516 -7.63 10.26 0.57
C SER A 516 -7.19 8.86 1.01
N LEU A 517 -7.76 8.25 2.08
CA LEU A 517 -7.49 6.86 2.47
C LEU A 517 -8.68 6.18 3.20
N PRO A 518 -8.70 4.82 3.32
CA PRO A 518 -9.65 4.10 4.18
C PRO A 518 -9.64 4.61 5.63
N ALA A 519 -10.85 4.65 6.22
CA ALA A 519 -11.20 5.42 7.42
C ALA A 519 -10.29 5.29 8.69
N PRO A 520 -9.62 4.16 9.01
CA PRO A 520 -8.86 4.07 10.25
C PRO A 520 -7.50 4.82 10.26
N ALA A 521 -6.77 4.84 9.13
CA ALA A 521 -5.44 5.45 9.05
C ALA A 521 -5.48 6.96 8.78
N ALA A 522 -6.47 7.42 8.00
CA ALA A 522 -6.66 8.85 7.71
C ALA A 522 -6.99 9.68 8.97
N GLN A 523 -7.64 9.07 9.97
CA GLN A 523 -8.08 9.74 11.20
C GLN A 523 -6.94 10.02 12.19
N THR A 524 -5.76 9.41 12.01
CA THR A 524 -4.63 9.52 12.94
C THR A 524 -3.47 10.38 12.44
N GLU A 525 -3.50 10.81 11.17
CA GLU A 525 -2.47 11.66 10.56
C GLU A 525 -2.73 13.16 10.82
N ARG A 526 -1.65 13.96 10.73
CA ARG A 526 -1.66 15.42 10.93
C ARG A 526 -0.69 16.07 9.95
N VAL A 527 -0.87 17.36 9.67
CA VAL A 527 0.10 18.18 8.94
C VAL A 527 1.38 18.31 9.79
N PRO A 528 2.56 17.80 9.35
CA PRO A 528 3.79 17.87 10.13
C PRO A 528 4.37 19.28 10.15
N SER A 529 4.99 19.68 11.26
CA SER A 529 5.90 20.84 11.29
C SER A 529 7.29 20.47 10.79
N LEU A 530 8.11 21.47 10.43
CA LEU A 530 9.53 21.27 10.12
C LEU A 530 10.25 20.51 11.23
N ARG A 531 10.01 20.84 12.50
CA ARG A 531 10.70 20.18 13.63
C ARG A 531 10.34 18.71 13.79
N ASP A 532 9.07 18.34 13.54
CA ASP A 532 8.66 16.93 13.54
C ASP A 532 9.46 16.13 12.50
N VAL A 533 9.61 16.73 11.32
CA VAL A 533 10.35 16.14 10.21
C VAL A 533 11.84 16.08 10.50
N LEU A 534 12.45 17.16 10.99
CA LEU A 534 13.86 17.18 11.37
C LEU A 534 14.14 16.13 12.44
N GLN A 535 13.29 15.99 13.47
CA GLN A 535 13.45 14.96 14.49
C GLN A 535 13.45 13.55 13.89
N LEU A 536 12.48 13.25 13.01
CA LEU A 536 12.37 11.95 12.35
C LEU A 536 13.58 11.67 11.44
N VAL A 537 13.95 12.62 10.59
CA VAL A 537 15.05 12.51 9.64
C VAL A 537 16.40 12.42 10.36
N ARG A 538 16.62 13.21 11.42
CA ARG A 538 17.85 13.19 12.23
C ARG A 538 18.05 11.84 12.89
N GLY A 539 17.00 11.29 13.50
CA GLY A 539 17.02 9.96 14.13
C GLY A 539 17.34 8.82 13.16
N ARG A 540 17.10 9.02 11.86
CA ARG A 540 17.41 8.04 10.79
C ARG A 540 18.70 8.35 10.02
N ALA A 541 19.37 9.46 10.31
CA ALA A 541 20.45 9.99 9.47
C ALA A 541 20.02 10.10 7.98
N GLY A 542 18.75 10.44 7.73
CA GLY A 542 18.15 10.46 6.40
C GLY A 542 18.48 11.72 5.61
N LEU A 543 18.44 11.63 4.28
CA LEU A 543 18.71 12.73 3.35
C LEU A 543 17.43 13.47 2.96
N MET A 544 17.54 14.72 2.52
CA MET A 544 16.41 15.59 2.19
C MET A 544 16.55 16.24 0.82
N HIS A 545 15.48 16.18 0.03
CA HIS A 545 15.21 17.10 -1.07
C HIS A 545 14.20 18.15 -0.59
N LEU A 546 14.57 19.43 -0.61
CA LEU A 546 13.71 20.51 -0.14
C LEU A 546 13.00 21.18 -1.33
N ASP A 547 11.67 21.10 -1.40
CA ASP A 547 10.86 21.86 -2.35
C ASP A 547 10.17 23.03 -1.62
N ILE A 548 10.71 24.23 -1.78
CA ILE A 548 10.26 25.44 -1.09
C ILE A 548 9.16 26.11 -1.91
N LYS A 549 7.90 26.00 -1.46
CA LYS A 549 6.71 26.37 -2.24
C LYS A 549 6.37 27.85 -2.23
N GLU A 550 6.97 28.62 -1.35
CA GLU A 550 6.72 30.05 -1.24
C GLU A 550 8.01 30.83 -1.00
N PRO A 551 8.12 32.06 -1.53
CA PRO A 551 9.29 32.89 -1.33
C PRO A 551 9.41 33.37 0.13
N GLY A 552 10.65 33.54 0.60
CA GLY A 552 10.95 34.22 1.87
C GLY A 552 10.91 33.34 3.13
N ILE A 553 10.86 32.02 2.98
CA ILE A 553 10.92 31.06 4.10
C ILE A 553 12.24 30.28 4.15
N ASP A 554 13.09 30.44 3.16
CA ASP A 554 14.35 29.70 2.98
C ASP A 554 15.44 30.11 3.97
N ASP A 555 15.49 31.38 4.38
CA ASP A 555 16.39 31.84 5.45
C ASP A 555 16.06 31.18 6.80
N GLU A 556 14.77 31.11 7.15
CA GLU A 556 14.28 30.47 8.36
C GLU A 556 14.55 28.95 8.35
N LEU A 557 14.24 28.30 7.23
CA LEU A 557 14.50 26.87 7.03
C LEU A 557 15.99 26.54 7.16
N LEU A 558 16.86 27.35 6.56
CA LEU A 558 18.31 27.14 6.63
C LEU A 558 18.86 27.35 8.05
N GLU A 559 18.31 28.31 8.80
CA GLU A 559 18.71 28.56 10.19
C GLU A 559 18.29 27.41 11.11
N GLU A 560 17.07 26.89 10.97
CA GLU A 560 16.62 25.69 11.70
C GLU A 560 17.49 24.46 11.36
N LEU A 561 17.90 24.29 10.10
CA LEU A 561 18.82 23.23 9.70
C LEU A 561 20.22 23.38 10.32
N ARG A 562 20.72 24.60 10.48
CA ARG A 562 22.00 24.86 11.18
C ARG A 562 21.89 24.54 12.66
N GLN A 563 20.80 24.97 13.31
CA GLN A 563 20.54 24.70 14.72
C GLN A 563 20.35 23.20 14.98
N ALA A 564 19.75 22.49 14.04
CA ALA A 564 19.58 21.04 14.09
C ALA A 564 20.87 20.26 13.73
N ASP A 565 21.91 20.93 13.24
CA ASP A 565 23.16 20.34 12.76
C ASP A 565 22.92 19.35 11.59
N MET A 566 22.10 19.75 10.62
CA MET A 566 21.59 18.90 9.54
C MET A 566 21.77 19.47 8.13
N VAL A 567 22.57 20.52 7.94
CA VAL A 567 22.79 21.11 6.60
C VAL A 567 23.35 20.08 5.61
N ASP A 568 24.18 19.15 6.06
CA ASP A 568 24.76 18.07 5.24
C ASP A 568 23.77 16.97 4.85
N HIS A 569 22.59 16.92 5.49
CA HIS A 569 21.49 16.03 5.08
C HIS A 569 20.79 16.51 3.81
N VAL A 570 20.91 17.79 3.44
CA VAL A 570 20.29 18.35 2.22
C VAL A 570 21.09 17.91 0.99
N VAL A 571 20.45 17.15 0.09
CA VAL A 571 21.08 16.65 -1.14
C VAL A 571 20.72 17.44 -2.38
N THR A 572 19.56 18.09 -2.37
CA THR A 572 19.17 19.07 -3.39
C THR A 572 18.01 19.92 -2.88
N PHE A 573 17.69 20.97 -3.62
CA PHE A 573 16.58 21.89 -3.35
C PHE A 573 16.11 22.52 -4.67
N ASN A 574 14.88 23.01 -4.74
CA ASN A 574 14.35 23.70 -5.92
C ASN A 574 15.14 24.99 -6.24
N ASP A 575 15.15 25.42 -7.51
CA ASP A 575 15.92 26.61 -7.92
C ASP A 575 15.16 27.92 -7.69
N TYR A 576 13.84 27.87 -7.59
CA TYR A 576 13.02 29.02 -7.20
C TYR A 576 12.87 29.00 -5.66
N ASN A 577 12.69 30.17 -5.04
CA ASN A 577 12.51 30.33 -3.59
C ASN A 577 13.65 29.84 -2.66
N SER A 578 14.82 29.44 -3.18
CA SER A 578 15.96 28.91 -2.40
C SER A 578 17.23 29.79 -2.46
N GLU A 579 17.10 31.11 -2.31
CA GLU A 579 18.22 32.04 -2.38
C GLU A 579 19.21 31.88 -1.22
N ALA A 580 18.72 31.67 -0.01
CA ALA A 580 19.52 31.44 1.20
C ALA A 580 20.46 30.24 1.05
N PHE A 581 19.96 29.13 0.50
CA PHE A 581 20.73 27.91 0.27
C PHE A 581 21.83 28.10 -0.77
N ARG A 582 21.55 28.85 -1.86
CA ARG A 582 22.57 29.20 -2.85
C ARG A 582 23.63 30.13 -2.27
N ARG A 583 23.21 31.15 -1.52
CA ARG A 583 24.13 32.10 -0.85
C ARG A 583 25.03 31.40 0.15
N ALA A 584 24.52 30.40 0.86
CA ALA A 584 25.28 29.54 1.77
C ALA A 584 26.07 28.43 1.06
N ALA A 585 26.02 28.35 -0.28
CA ALA A 585 26.70 27.34 -1.09
C ALA A 585 26.41 25.89 -0.65
N VAL A 586 25.16 25.60 -0.25
CA VAL A 586 24.75 24.23 0.12
C VAL A 586 24.88 23.30 -1.09
N ALA A 587 25.63 22.21 -0.94
CA ALA A 587 26.02 21.35 -2.05
C ALA A 587 24.85 20.51 -2.59
N LYS A 588 24.45 20.78 -3.84
CA LYS A 588 23.53 19.92 -4.61
C LYS A 588 24.28 18.72 -5.19
N LEU A 589 23.61 17.57 -5.20
CA LEU A 589 24.09 16.37 -5.88
C LEU A 589 23.52 16.29 -7.31
N PRO A 590 24.29 15.76 -8.27
CA PRO A 590 23.86 15.68 -9.66
C PRO A 590 22.69 14.70 -9.81
N PHE A 591 21.62 15.21 -10.43
CA PHE A 591 20.39 14.46 -10.68
C PHE A 591 20.59 13.42 -11.79
N LYS A 592 20.19 12.18 -11.52
CA LYS A 592 20.24 11.05 -12.47
C LYS A 592 18.93 10.90 -13.25
N GLY A 593 17.77 11.12 -12.60
CA GLY A 593 16.45 11.03 -13.22
C GLY A 593 15.31 10.85 -12.22
N SER A 594 14.07 10.94 -12.72
CA SER A 594 12.85 10.65 -11.94
C SER A 594 11.99 9.57 -12.58
N LEU A 595 11.26 8.84 -11.74
CA LEU A 595 10.19 7.91 -12.12
C LEU A 595 8.97 8.21 -11.23
N MET A 596 8.10 9.08 -11.74
CA MET A 596 6.83 9.45 -11.11
C MET A 596 5.72 8.73 -11.88
N ASP A 597 5.06 7.77 -11.26
CA ASP A 597 4.09 6.90 -11.93
C ASP A 597 2.71 6.93 -11.27
N GLU A 598 2.45 7.96 -10.46
CA GLU A 598 1.19 8.18 -9.73
C GLU A 598 0.81 6.95 -8.87
N GLY A 599 1.81 6.36 -8.21
CA GLY A 599 1.60 5.23 -7.29
C GLY A 599 1.45 3.86 -7.97
N ARG A 600 1.76 3.75 -9.27
CA ARG A 600 1.83 2.47 -9.99
C ARG A 600 3.20 1.79 -9.84
N ASP A 601 3.22 0.47 -10.02
CA ASP A 601 4.46 -0.32 -9.96
C ASP A 601 5.43 0.10 -11.06
N THR A 602 6.59 0.59 -10.65
CA THR A 602 7.62 1.09 -11.55
C THR A 602 8.31 -0.06 -12.29
N ASP A 603 8.28 -0.03 -13.63
CA ASP A 603 8.95 -1.01 -14.50
C ASP A 603 10.46 -1.14 -14.18
N LEU A 604 10.89 -2.36 -13.83
CA LEU A 604 12.28 -2.69 -13.54
C LEU A 604 13.24 -2.42 -14.71
N HIS A 605 12.78 -2.55 -15.96
CA HIS A 605 13.60 -2.22 -17.12
C HIS A 605 13.83 -0.70 -17.22
N ALA A 606 12.81 0.10 -16.95
CA ALA A 606 12.93 1.56 -16.85
C ALA A 606 13.87 1.98 -15.72
N VAL A 607 13.78 1.32 -14.55
CA VAL A 607 14.69 1.51 -13.41
C VAL A 607 16.13 1.19 -13.81
N GLN A 608 16.40 0.04 -14.43
CA GLN A 608 17.75 -0.34 -14.84
C GLN A 608 18.32 0.60 -15.92
N ALA A 609 17.49 1.05 -16.86
CA ALA A 609 17.88 2.03 -17.86
C ALA A 609 18.23 3.39 -17.22
N MET A 610 17.44 3.83 -16.24
CA MET A 610 17.72 5.05 -15.47
C MET A 610 19.01 4.93 -14.66
N LEU A 611 19.22 3.81 -13.95
CA LEU A 611 20.41 3.59 -13.11
C LEU A 611 21.73 3.67 -13.89
N ARG A 612 21.72 3.39 -15.21
CA ARG A 612 22.88 3.53 -16.11
C ARG A 612 23.21 4.97 -16.51
N ARG A 613 22.32 5.94 -16.30
CA ARG A 613 22.55 7.37 -16.62
C ARG A 613 23.60 7.98 -15.67
N PRO A 614 24.37 9.00 -16.08
CA PRO A 614 25.26 9.72 -15.17
C PRO A 614 24.45 10.43 -14.06
N GLY A 615 25.08 10.64 -12.89
CA GLY A 615 24.45 11.26 -11.73
C GLY A 615 24.37 10.33 -10.52
N ASN A 616 24.02 10.90 -9.36
CA ASN A 616 24.09 10.22 -8.07
C ASN A 616 22.74 10.13 -7.36
N MET A 617 21.70 10.80 -7.85
CA MET A 617 20.42 10.88 -7.14
C MET A 617 19.24 10.59 -8.06
N VAL A 618 18.33 9.73 -7.61
CA VAL A 618 17.05 9.42 -8.27
C VAL A 618 15.89 9.83 -7.37
N ILE A 619 14.80 10.32 -7.98
CA ILE A 619 13.55 10.68 -7.28
C ILE A 619 12.40 9.85 -7.83
N LEU A 620 11.55 9.30 -6.97
CA LEU A 620 10.54 8.32 -7.40
C LEU A 620 9.41 8.18 -6.38
N ASP A 621 8.24 7.72 -6.83
CA ASP A 621 7.09 7.49 -5.93
C ASP A 621 7.25 6.19 -5.10
N ASP A 622 7.80 5.12 -5.69
CA ASP A 622 8.00 3.83 -5.01
C ASP A 622 9.45 3.31 -5.07
N PRO A 623 10.17 3.25 -3.93
CA PRO A 623 11.58 2.89 -3.91
C PRO A 623 11.88 1.41 -4.11
N ARG A 624 10.89 0.51 -4.03
CA ARG A 624 11.12 -0.94 -3.94
C ARG A 624 11.86 -1.50 -5.16
N ALA A 625 11.40 -1.16 -6.36
CA ALA A 625 12.02 -1.63 -7.61
C ALA A 625 13.46 -1.11 -7.76
N THR A 626 13.69 0.15 -7.40
CA THR A 626 15.01 0.79 -7.47
C THR A 626 15.98 0.23 -6.43
N LEU A 627 15.52 0.04 -5.19
CA LEU A 627 16.33 -0.54 -4.12
C LEU A 627 16.69 -1.99 -4.42
N THR A 628 15.75 -2.76 -4.99
CA THR A 628 16.01 -4.12 -5.47
C THR A 628 17.09 -4.11 -6.56
N ALA A 629 16.99 -3.22 -7.54
CA ALA A 629 17.99 -3.08 -8.59
C ALA A 629 19.38 -2.61 -8.08
N LEU A 630 19.43 -1.93 -6.94
CA LEU A 630 20.65 -1.53 -6.24
C LEU A 630 21.17 -2.59 -5.26
N GLY A 631 20.55 -3.78 -5.20
CA GLY A 631 20.96 -4.88 -4.34
C GLY A 631 20.61 -4.71 -2.86
N SER A 632 19.65 -3.83 -2.54
CA SER A 632 19.11 -3.71 -1.18
C SER A 632 18.04 -4.78 -0.93
N PRO A 633 17.99 -5.38 0.28
CA PRO A 633 16.98 -6.38 0.60
C PRO A 633 15.58 -5.76 0.60
N ALA A 634 14.55 -6.52 0.21
CA ALA A 634 13.19 -5.99 0.31
C ALA A 634 12.80 -5.82 1.78
N VAL A 635 12.30 -4.64 2.12
CA VAL A 635 11.85 -4.31 3.47
C VAL A 635 10.36 -3.99 3.42
N ARG A 636 9.62 -4.46 4.42
CA ARG A 636 8.18 -4.17 4.57
C ARG A 636 7.98 -3.00 5.52
N VAL A 637 6.97 -2.19 5.21
CA VAL A 637 6.47 -1.15 6.12
C VAL A 637 5.78 -1.83 7.30
N SER A 638 6.14 -1.42 8.52
CA SER A 638 5.65 -1.98 9.76
C SER A 638 4.20 -1.56 10.04
N SER A 639 3.41 -2.40 10.72
CA SER A 639 2.14 -1.94 11.31
C SER A 639 2.36 -0.87 12.39
N LYS A 640 3.57 -0.77 12.97
CA LYS A 640 3.98 0.30 13.90
C LYS A 640 4.38 1.60 13.19
N THR A 641 4.32 1.65 11.86
CA THR A 641 4.54 2.90 11.11
C THR A 641 3.45 3.90 11.44
N PHE A 642 2.20 3.42 11.58
CA PHE A 642 1.01 4.21 11.87
C PHE A 642 0.76 4.29 13.38
N VAL A 643 1.38 5.27 14.05
CA VAL A 643 1.20 5.48 15.50
C VAL A 643 0.58 6.86 15.73
N PRO A 644 -0.56 6.96 16.41
CA PRO A 644 -1.18 8.24 16.72
C PRO A 644 -0.27 9.07 17.64
N LEU A 645 -0.13 10.36 17.32
CA LEU A 645 0.62 11.32 18.14
C LEU A 645 -0.14 11.63 19.44
N SER A 646 0.57 11.79 20.56
CA SER A 646 -0.05 12.12 21.85
C SER A 646 -0.37 13.62 21.96
N PRO A 647 -1.54 14.02 22.54
CA PRO A 647 -1.94 15.42 22.69
C PRO A 647 -0.94 16.24 23.55
N ARG A 648 -0.77 17.54 23.25
CA ARG A 648 0.14 18.45 23.99
C ARG A 648 -0.27 18.62 25.46
N PRO A 649 0.67 18.91 26.37
CA PRO A 649 0.36 19.50 27.67
C PRO A 649 -0.29 20.88 27.47
N THR A 650 -1.46 21.08 28.06
CA THR A 650 -2.24 22.31 27.90
C THR A 650 -1.87 23.33 28.98
N PRO A 651 -1.85 24.64 28.68
CA PRO A 651 -2.04 25.66 29.70
C PRO A 651 -3.29 25.35 30.54
N SER A 652 -3.32 25.74 31.82
CA SER A 652 -4.51 25.48 32.64
C SER A 652 -5.77 26.04 31.96
N CYS A 653 -6.90 25.32 32.02
CA CYS A 653 -8.17 25.77 31.43
C CYS A 653 -8.52 27.20 31.88
N THR A 654 -8.23 27.54 33.14
CA THR A 654 -8.41 28.86 33.73
C THR A 654 -7.64 29.97 32.98
N ALA A 655 -6.41 29.70 32.53
CA ALA A 655 -5.61 30.67 31.79
C ALA A 655 -6.17 30.92 30.39
N LEU A 656 -6.62 29.87 29.69
CA LEU A 656 -7.25 29.97 28.38
C LEU A 656 -8.61 30.70 28.46
N GLU A 657 -9.38 30.42 29.52
CA GLU A 657 -10.63 31.12 29.80
C GLU A 657 -10.42 32.61 30.04
N GLY A 658 -9.39 32.98 30.81
CA GLY A 658 -9.02 34.38 31.02
C GLY A 658 -8.69 35.11 29.73
N VAL A 659 -7.95 34.48 28.81
CA VAL A 659 -7.69 35.07 27.47
C VAL A 659 -9.00 35.27 26.70
N LEU A 660 -9.89 34.27 26.67
CA LEU A 660 -11.16 34.34 25.93
C LEU A 660 -12.14 35.36 26.50
N ARG A 661 -12.08 35.62 27.81
CA ARG A 661 -12.88 36.66 28.49
C ARG A 661 -12.27 38.06 28.37
N GLY A 662 -11.04 38.17 27.85
CA GLY A 662 -10.30 39.43 27.73
C GLY A 662 -9.51 39.84 28.97
N ASP A 663 -9.39 38.93 29.96
CA ASP A 663 -8.65 39.14 31.22
C ASP A 663 -7.12 39.04 31.02
N SER A 664 -6.67 38.48 29.89
CA SER A 664 -5.26 38.32 29.52
C SER A 664 -5.05 38.49 28.00
N ARG A 665 -3.86 38.97 27.59
CA ARG A 665 -3.43 39.11 26.19
C ARG A 665 -2.25 38.21 25.82
N GLU A 666 -1.95 37.21 26.63
CA GLU A 666 -0.78 36.33 26.45
C GLU A 666 -0.83 35.48 25.17
N LEU A 667 -2.00 35.31 24.55
CA LEU A 667 -2.19 34.51 23.35
C LEU A 667 -3.24 35.15 22.42
N PRO A 668 -3.13 35.00 21.08
CA PRO A 668 -4.23 35.34 20.18
C PRO A 668 -5.53 34.64 20.59
N LEU A 669 -6.64 35.37 20.58
CA LEU A 669 -7.96 34.89 21.01
C LEU A 669 -8.37 33.61 20.28
N ARG A 670 -8.13 33.59 18.96
CA ARG A 670 -8.40 32.45 18.10
C ARG A 670 -7.63 31.20 18.52
N LEU A 671 -6.39 31.36 18.95
CA LEU A 671 -5.54 30.26 19.39
C LEU A 671 -5.91 29.75 20.79
N ALA A 672 -6.33 30.63 21.69
CA ALA A 672 -6.84 30.24 23.00
C ALA A 672 -8.11 29.38 22.87
N ALA A 673 -9.00 29.74 21.94
CA ALA A 673 -10.21 28.98 21.63
C ALA A 673 -9.88 27.59 21.07
N VAL A 674 -8.95 27.50 20.11
CA VAL A 674 -8.51 26.22 19.51
C VAL A 674 -7.92 25.29 20.57
N ARG A 675 -7.03 25.81 21.43
CA ARG A 675 -6.45 25.01 22.53
C ARG A 675 -7.54 24.53 23.49
N LEU A 676 -8.44 25.41 23.92
CA LEU A 676 -9.50 25.01 24.85
C LEU A 676 -10.46 23.98 24.23
N ALA A 677 -10.78 24.13 22.94
CA ALA A 677 -11.60 23.18 22.20
C ALA A 677 -10.92 21.80 22.04
N ILE A 678 -9.61 21.74 21.84
CA ILE A 678 -8.87 20.46 21.73
C ILE A 678 -8.80 19.75 23.08
N PHE A 679 -8.42 20.48 24.14
CA PHE A 679 -8.00 19.87 25.41
C PHE A 679 -9.10 19.79 26.46
N ALA A 680 -10.08 20.71 26.40
CA ALA A 680 -11.24 20.71 27.28
C ALA A 680 -12.52 20.98 26.49
N PRO A 681 -12.86 20.13 25.48
CA PRO A 681 -13.97 20.39 24.55
C PRO A 681 -15.32 20.57 25.25
N ARG A 682 -15.58 19.84 26.36
CA ARG A 682 -16.79 20.03 27.17
C ARG A 682 -16.86 21.43 27.77
N ARG A 683 -15.75 21.88 28.35
CA ARG A 683 -15.65 23.21 28.96
C ARG A 683 -15.75 24.32 27.91
N PHE A 684 -15.12 24.12 26.76
CA PHE A 684 -15.28 25.00 25.62
C PHE A 684 -16.74 25.10 25.16
N CYS A 685 -17.45 23.98 25.05
CA CYS A 685 -18.88 23.97 24.70
C CYS A 685 -19.76 24.70 25.73
N GLU A 686 -19.45 24.59 27.03
CA GLU A 686 -20.13 25.38 28.09
C GLU A 686 -19.90 26.87 27.90
N LEU A 687 -18.64 27.28 27.69
CA LEU A 687 -18.26 28.67 27.49
C LEU A 687 -18.75 29.26 26.17
N ALA A 688 -18.89 28.44 25.13
CA ALA A 688 -19.37 28.90 23.83
C ALA A 688 -20.77 29.53 23.92
N GLY A 689 -21.60 29.06 24.85
CA GLY A 689 -22.89 29.68 25.18
C GLY A 689 -22.76 31.12 25.70
N GLU A 690 -21.64 31.50 26.30
CA GLU A 690 -21.34 32.89 26.71
C GLU A 690 -20.58 33.65 25.60
N LEU A 691 -19.62 32.99 24.95
CA LEU A 691 -18.69 33.62 24.02
C LEU A 691 -19.27 33.90 22.64
N HIS A 692 -20.40 33.30 22.28
CA HIS A 692 -21.06 33.58 20.99
C HIS A 692 -21.59 35.02 20.88
N GLU A 693 -21.78 35.73 21.99
CA GLU A 693 -22.16 37.15 22.02
C GLU A 693 -20.97 38.07 22.40
N HIS A 694 -19.75 37.53 22.40
CA HIS A 694 -18.56 38.28 22.83
C HIS A 694 -18.32 39.52 21.95
N PRO A 695 -17.89 40.69 22.51
CA PRO A 695 -17.72 41.91 21.71
C PRO A 695 -16.71 41.79 20.54
N SER A 696 -15.67 40.97 20.71
CA SER A 696 -14.65 40.72 19.68
C SER A 696 -15.15 39.75 18.61
N ALA A 697 -15.11 40.20 17.36
CA ALA A 697 -15.40 39.41 16.16
C ALA A 697 -14.50 38.16 16.05
N GLU A 698 -13.23 38.32 16.40
CA GLU A 698 -12.24 37.24 16.36
C GLU A 698 -12.60 36.10 17.33
N THR A 699 -13.10 36.45 18.52
CA THR A 699 -13.59 35.46 19.50
C THR A 699 -14.78 34.70 18.95
N ARG A 700 -15.79 35.41 18.41
CA ARG A 700 -17.01 34.78 17.88
C ARG A 700 -16.70 33.89 16.68
N LEU A 701 -15.79 34.31 15.81
CA LEU A 701 -15.29 33.50 14.69
C LEU A 701 -14.62 32.21 15.19
N ALA A 702 -13.75 32.33 16.20
CA ALA A 702 -13.09 31.18 16.78
C ALA A 702 -14.07 30.22 17.49
N VAL A 703 -15.14 30.75 18.10
CA VAL A 703 -16.24 29.96 18.66
C VAL A 703 -16.95 29.16 17.57
N ALA A 704 -17.38 29.82 16.49
CA ALA A 704 -18.04 29.17 15.36
C ALA A 704 -17.19 28.03 14.78
N TRP A 705 -15.93 28.31 14.50
CA TRP A 705 -14.96 27.36 13.94
C TRP A 705 -14.82 26.10 14.79
N ASN A 706 -14.50 26.29 16.06
CA ASN A 706 -14.18 25.19 16.97
C ASN A 706 -15.42 24.35 17.29
N LEU A 707 -16.59 24.97 17.44
CA LEU A 707 -17.84 24.23 17.59
C LEU A 707 -18.14 23.36 16.36
N GLY A 708 -17.87 23.87 15.15
CA GLY A 708 -18.00 23.10 13.91
C GLY A 708 -17.08 21.88 13.84
N MET A 709 -15.83 22.03 14.28
CA MET A 709 -14.88 20.92 14.37
C MET A 709 -15.24 19.92 15.45
N ILE A 710 -15.68 20.38 16.63
CA ILE A 710 -16.19 19.51 17.70
C ILE A 710 -17.40 18.72 17.19
N ALA A 711 -18.37 19.36 16.54
CA ALA A 711 -19.57 18.66 16.08
C ALA A 711 -19.27 17.57 15.04
N LYS A 712 -18.22 17.76 14.24
CA LYS A 712 -17.75 16.77 13.25
C LYS A 712 -17.03 15.59 13.89
N HIS A 713 -16.09 15.85 14.81
CA HIS A 713 -15.20 14.82 15.35
C HIS A 713 -15.68 14.21 16.69
N ARG A 714 -16.56 14.94 17.40
CA ARG A 714 -17.09 14.62 18.73
C ARG A 714 -18.59 14.97 18.79
N PRO A 715 -19.42 14.35 17.94
CA PRO A 715 -20.85 14.68 17.85
C PRO A 715 -21.59 14.52 19.19
N GLU A 716 -21.08 13.70 20.11
CA GLU A 716 -21.61 13.53 21.47
C GLU A 716 -21.55 14.80 22.34
N LEU A 717 -20.75 15.79 21.95
CA LEU A 717 -20.60 17.06 22.66
C LEU A 717 -21.47 18.19 22.09
N ALA A 718 -22.13 17.97 20.96
CA ALA A 718 -23.01 18.94 20.29
C ALA A 718 -24.40 19.01 20.95
N SER A 719 -24.44 19.48 22.21
CA SER A 719 -25.67 19.70 22.99
C SER A 719 -26.62 20.73 22.35
N ASP A 720 -27.88 20.78 22.80
CA ASP A 720 -28.87 21.76 22.33
C ASP A 720 -28.42 23.21 22.53
N SER A 721 -27.65 23.48 23.59
CA SER A 721 -27.05 24.79 23.85
C SER A 721 -26.00 25.15 22.79
N VAL A 722 -25.15 24.19 22.41
CA VAL A 722 -24.15 24.37 21.34
C VAL A 722 -24.82 24.59 19.99
N ARG A 723 -25.84 23.78 19.68
CA ARG A 723 -26.63 23.93 18.45
C ARG A 723 -27.32 25.29 18.39
N SER A 724 -27.88 25.74 19.51
CA SER A 724 -28.51 27.05 19.64
C SER A 724 -27.52 28.20 19.46
N ALA A 725 -26.33 28.11 20.05
CA ALA A 725 -25.27 29.12 19.90
C ALA A 725 -24.80 29.24 18.44
N LEU A 726 -24.61 28.11 17.74
CA LEU A 726 -24.26 28.09 16.32
C LEU A 726 -25.32 28.75 15.44
N VAL A 727 -26.61 28.46 15.69
CA VAL A 727 -27.71 29.09 14.94
C VAL A 727 -27.78 30.60 15.20
N ARG A 728 -27.51 31.06 16.44
CA ARG A 728 -27.44 32.49 16.76
C ARG A 728 -26.30 33.20 16.04
N LEU A 729 -25.13 32.55 15.92
CA LEU A 729 -23.97 33.11 15.21
C LEU A 729 -24.21 33.31 13.70
N LEU A 730 -25.21 32.65 13.10
CA LEU A 730 -25.62 32.95 11.72
C LEU A 730 -26.18 34.37 11.56
N ALA A 731 -26.63 35.00 12.65
CA ALA A 731 -27.12 36.37 12.67
C ALA A 731 -26.05 37.39 13.12
N ASP A 732 -24.78 36.98 13.23
CA ASP A 732 -23.67 37.88 13.60
C ASP A 732 -23.59 39.08 12.65
N ARG A 733 -22.97 40.19 13.04
CA ARG A 733 -22.76 41.34 12.14
C ARG A 733 -21.59 41.14 11.18
N GLU A 734 -20.60 40.33 11.58
CA GLU A 734 -19.38 40.10 10.81
C GLU A 734 -19.56 38.91 9.87
N ILE A 735 -19.21 39.11 8.60
CA ILE A 735 -19.44 38.11 7.55
C ILE A 735 -18.65 36.81 7.77
N ASP A 736 -17.41 36.91 8.26
CA ASP A 736 -16.57 35.76 8.53
C ASP A 736 -17.19 34.86 9.59
N VAL A 737 -17.72 35.44 10.66
CA VAL A 737 -18.37 34.72 11.77
C VAL A 737 -19.59 33.95 11.27
N ARG A 738 -20.46 34.62 10.50
CA ARG A 738 -21.67 33.99 9.93
C ARG A 738 -21.31 32.84 8.98
N SER A 739 -20.31 33.05 8.11
CA SER A 739 -19.87 32.04 7.13
C SER A 739 -19.32 30.79 7.80
N GLU A 740 -18.56 30.95 8.87
CA GLU A 740 -18.01 29.84 9.63
C GLU A 740 -19.10 29.13 10.44
N ALA A 741 -20.03 29.88 11.04
CA ALA A 741 -21.16 29.31 11.75
C ALA A 741 -22.05 28.46 10.84
N ALA A 742 -22.18 28.83 9.55
CA ALA A 742 -22.90 28.02 8.57
C ALA A 742 -22.22 26.68 8.32
N VAL A 743 -20.90 26.67 8.06
CA VAL A 743 -20.12 25.43 7.88
C VAL A 743 -20.20 24.56 9.13
N ALA A 744 -20.09 25.16 10.31
CA ALA A 744 -20.24 24.48 11.59
C ALA A 744 -21.63 23.84 11.75
N CYS A 745 -22.71 24.55 11.39
CA CYS A 745 -24.06 24.00 11.36
C CYS A 745 -24.19 22.82 10.39
N GLY A 746 -23.55 22.91 9.22
CA GLY A 746 -23.51 21.84 8.23
C GLY A 746 -22.81 20.59 8.76
N ARG A 747 -21.62 20.74 9.35
CA ARG A 747 -20.88 19.64 9.99
C ARG A 747 -21.68 18.99 11.13
N ALA A 748 -22.41 19.81 11.90
CA ALA A 748 -23.25 19.37 13.01
C ALA A 748 -24.63 18.82 12.58
N ARG A 749 -24.99 18.94 11.29
CA ARG A 749 -26.32 18.62 10.74
C ARG A 749 -27.46 19.27 11.54
N ILE A 750 -27.41 20.59 11.66
CA ILE A 750 -28.43 21.38 12.37
C ILE A 750 -29.49 21.88 11.38
N ASP A 751 -30.58 21.14 11.23
CA ASP A 751 -31.65 21.49 10.27
C ASP A 751 -32.25 22.88 10.52
N ALA A 752 -32.29 23.34 11.78
CA ALA A 752 -32.77 24.67 12.14
C ALA A 752 -31.93 25.82 11.53
N ALA A 753 -30.72 25.54 11.07
CA ALA A 753 -29.87 26.53 10.38
C ALA A 753 -30.30 26.78 8.93
N VAL A 754 -30.97 25.82 8.29
CA VAL A 754 -31.28 25.84 6.84
C VAL A 754 -31.92 27.17 6.40
N PRO A 755 -32.98 27.69 7.05
CA PRO A 755 -33.63 28.92 6.58
C PRO A 755 -32.70 30.14 6.60
N MET A 756 -31.81 30.23 7.60
CA MET A 756 -30.89 31.34 7.71
C MET A 756 -29.73 31.22 6.72
N VAL A 757 -29.18 30.01 6.53
CA VAL A 757 -28.10 29.80 5.54
C VAL A 757 -28.61 30.06 4.11
N VAL A 758 -29.85 29.64 3.80
CA VAL A 758 -30.52 29.99 2.53
C VAL A 758 -30.62 31.51 2.39
N LYS A 759 -31.09 32.21 3.43
CA LYS A 759 -31.18 33.68 3.40
C LYS A 759 -29.82 34.35 3.18
N LEU A 760 -28.77 33.89 3.86
CA LEU A 760 -27.41 34.43 3.74
C LEU A 760 -26.80 34.20 2.35
N LEU A 761 -27.07 33.05 1.72
CA LEU A 761 -26.63 32.79 0.35
C LEU A 761 -27.46 33.58 -0.68
N ALA A 762 -28.74 33.81 -0.41
CA ALA A 762 -29.59 34.64 -1.27
C ALA A 762 -29.23 36.14 -1.20
N ASP A 763 -28.63 36.59 -0.09
CA ASP A 763 -28.18 37.97 0.12
C ASP A 763 -26.90 38.26 -0.69
N ARG A 764 -27.07 38.51 -2.00
CA ARG A 764 -26.00 38.77 -2.96
C ARG A 764 -25.93 40.27 -3.29
N PRO A 765 -24.78 40.94 -3.09
CA PRO A 765 -24.58 42.29 -3.58
C PRO A 765 -24.66 42.38 -5.12
N ASP A 766 -25.32 43.41 -5.64
CA ASP A 766 -25.58 43.59 -7.08
C ASP A 766 -24.31 43.80 -7.92
N ASP A 767 -23.21 44.26 -7.33
CA ASP A 767 -21.97 44.57 -8.03
C ASP A 767 -20.88 43.51 -7.85
N LEU A 768 -21.20 42.36 -7.24
CA LEU A 768 -20.21 41.32 -6.91
C LEU A 768 -19.58 40.66 -8.16
N ASP A 769 -20.20 40.81 -9.32
CA ASP A 769 -19.69 40.39 -10.64
C ASP A 769 -18.90 41.48 -11.37
N ARG A 770 -18.84 42.70 -10.84
CA ARG A 770 -18.16 43.84 -11.48
C ARG A 770 -16.73 43.99 -10.99
N TRP A 771 -15.78 43.98 -11.92
CA TRP A 771 -14.39 44.32 -11.64
C TRP A 771 -14.25 45.74 -11.08
N THR A 772 -13.29 45.92 -10.18
CA THR A 772 -12.89 47.21 -9.63
C THR A 772 -11.37 47.23 -9.45
N GLU A 773 -10.72 48.36 -9.76
CA GLU A 773 -9.27 48.54 -9.57
C GLU A 773 -8.90 48.96 -8.13
N ASP A 774 -9.90 49.21 -7.28
CA ASP A 774 -9.73 49.59 -5.88
C ASP A 774 -9.41 48.35 -5.03
N GLU A 775 -8.20 48.27 -4.49
CA GLU A 775 -7.71 47.15 -3.68
C GLU A 775 -8.59 46.89 -2.43
N SER A 776 -9.12 47.94 -1.80
CA SER A 776 -10.00 47.79 -0.64
C SER A 776 -11.32 47.14 -1.04
N ARG A 777 -11.90 47.56 -2.17
CA ARG A 777 -13.12 46.93 -2.71
C ARG A 777 -12.87 45.52 -3.22
N GLN A 778 -11.69 45.23 -3.76
CA GLN A 778 -11.30 43.86 -4.12
C GLN A 778 -11.29 42.97 -2.88
N GLN A 779 -10.61 43.38 -1.80
CA GLN A 779 -10.57 42.61 -0.56
C GLN A 779 -11.96 42.39 0.07
N GLU A 780 -12.84 43.40 0.01
CA GLU A 780 -14.24 43.28 0.44
C GLU A 780 -14.99 42.23 -0.40
N LYS A 781 -14.91 42.31 -1.73
CA LYS A 781 -15.52 41.33 -2.64
C LYS A 781 -14.99 39.93 -2.39
N ARG A 782 -13.68 39.76 -2.25
CA ARG A 782 -13.04 38.48 -1.92
C ARG A 782 -13.69 37.84 -0.68
N THR A 783 -13.83 38.63 0.40
CA THR A 783 -14.41 38.17 1.67
C THR A 783 -15.85 37.71 1.48
N ILE A 784 -16.65 38.44 0.71
CA ILE A 784 -18.05 38.09 0.40
C ILE A 784 -18.13 36.80 -0.41
N ILE A 785 -17.25 36.60 -1.38
CA ILE A 785 -17.22 35.41 -2.24
C ILE A 785 -16.86 34.15 -1.44
N GLU A 786 -15.82 34.22 -0.62
CA GLU A 786 -15.42 33.13 0.27
C GLU A 786 -16.56 32.75 1.24
N ALA A 787 -17.25 33.75 1.80
CA ALA A 787 -18.39 33.53 2.68
C ALA A 787 -19.56 32.83 1.97
N ARG A 788 -19.90 33.27 0.74
CA ARG A 788 -20.95 32.65 -0.07
C ARG A 788 -20.64 31.20 -0.41
N ALA A 789 -19.39 30.90 -0.76
CA ALA A 789 -18.94 29.54 -1.00
C ALA A 789 -19.10 28.64 0.23
N ARG A 790 -18.79 29.17 1.42
CA ARG A 790 -19.01 28.49 2.70
C ARG A 790 -20.49 28.23 2.98
N TYR A 791 -21.39 29.16 2.64
CA TYR A 791 -22.84 28.94 2.77
C TYR A 791 -23.32 27.82 1.84
N ALA A 792 -22.90 27.83 0.58
CA ALA A 792 -23.24 26.78 -0.38
C ALA A 792 -22.72 25.40 0.08
N PHE A 793 -21.47 25.34 0.52
CA PHE A 793 -20.87 24.14 1.09
C PHE A 793 -21.64 23.63 2.32
N ALA A 794 -22.02 24.54 3.23
CA ALA A 794 -22.82 24.22 4.41
C ALA A 794 -24.18 23.57 4.06
N LEU A 795 -24.88 24.08 3.04
CA LEU A 795 -26.14 23.49 2.56
C LEU A 795 -25.94 22.06 2.04
N GLY A 796 -24.85 21.80 1.32
CA GLY A 796 -24.49 20.45 0.90
C GLY A 796 -24.22 19.49 2.08
N LEU A 797 -23.58 19.98 3.15
CA LEU A 797 -23.33 19.19 4.36
C LEU A 797 -24.59 18.92 5.19
N LEU A 798 -25.49 19.91 5.30
CA LEU A 798 -26.78 19.78 5.99
C LEU A 798 -27.64 18.67 5.37
N GLY A 799 -27.49 18.43 4.05
CA GLY A 799 -28.24 17.38 3.37
C GLY A 799 -29.74 17.68 3.19
N ALA A 800 -30.16 18.92 3.49
CA ALA A 800 -31.56 19.33 3.47
C ALA A 800 -32.06 19.52 2.02
N LYS A 801 -33.01 18.68 1.59
CA LYS A 801 -33.63 18.76 0.26
C LYS A 801 -34.94 19.53 0.36
N SER A 802 -34.91 20.83 0.11
CA SER A 802 -36.12 21.65 0.02
C SER A 802 -36.05 22.56 -1.21
N PRO A 803 -37.19 22.99 -1.79
CA PRO A 803 -37.21 23.90 -2.93
C PRO A 803 -36.36 25.15 -2.69
N ALA A 804 -36.50 25.78 -1.51
CA ALA A 804 -35.72 26.96 -1.15
C ALA A 804 -34.21 26.75 -1.14
N VAL A 805 -33.72 25.56 -0.75
CA VAL A 805 -32.30 25.19 -0.80
C VAL A 805 -31.83 24.98 -2.23
N THR A 806 -32.60 24.25 -3.03
CA THR A 806 -32.29 24.03 -4.44
C THR A 806 -32.26 25.35 -5.20
N ASP A 807 -33.27 26.20 -5.01
CA ASP A 807 -33.44 27.46 -5.73
C ASP A 807 -32.27 28.42 -5.45
N VAL A 808 -31.85 28.56 -4.19
CA VAL A 808 -30.74 29.45 -3.84
C VAL A 808 -29.38 28.93 -4.34
N LEU A 809 -29.18 27.60 -4.37
CA LEU A 809 -27.97 27.00 -4.92
C LEU A 809 -27.93 27.14 -6.45
N VAL A 810 -29.07 26.94 -7.11
CA VAL A 810 -29.24 27.18 -8.56
C VAL A 810 -28.98 28.65 -8.89
N ASP A 811 -29.49 29.57 -8.08
CA ASP A 811 -29.23 31.01 -8.21
C ASP A 811 -27.74 31.31 -8.08
N ALA A 812 -27.06 30.76 -7.05
CA ALA A 812 -25.62 30.95 -6.86
C ALA A 812 -24.78 30.40 -8.02
N VAL A 813 -25.16 29.25 -8.61
CA VAL A 813 -24.52 28.73 -9.83
C VAL A 813 -24.72 29.68 -11.01
N LYS A 814 -25.95 30.19 -11.20
CA LYS A 814 -26.30 31.11 -12.29
C LYS A 814 -25.71 32.49 -12.13
N HIS A 815 -25.52 32.96 -10.90
CA HIS A 815 -25.12 34.33 -10.58
C HIS A 815 -23.84 34.37 -9.74
N ARG A 816 -22.89 33.50 -10.07
CA ARG A 816 -21.57 33.41 -9.43
C ARG A 816 -20.81 34.74 -9.43
N ALA A 817 -19.92 34.91 -8.48
CA ALA A 817 -19.13 36.12 -8.31
C ALA A 817 -17.77 36.07 -9.03
N LEU A 818 -17.21 37.24 -9.41
CA LEU A 818 -15.94 37.35 -10.16
C LEU A 818 -14.85 38.13 -9.41
N HIS A 819 -13.61 37.61 -9.33
CA HIS A 819 -12.47 38.24 -8.63
C HIS A 819 -11.10 37.90 -9.26
N ARG A 820 -10.08 38.78 -9.19
CA ARG A 820 -8.76 38.59 -9.84
C ARG A 820 -7.75 37.75 -9.03
N ASP A 821 -7.59 38.02 -7.73
CA ASP A 821 -6.52 37.39 -6.91
C ASP A 821 -6.93 36.07 -6.24
N LEU A 822 -8.24 35.89 -6.02
CA LEU A 822 -8.81 34.56 -6.01
C LEU A 822 -8.64 34.06 -7.43
N MET A 823 -7.54 33.36 -7.70
CA MET A 823 -7.37 32.50 -8.88
C MET A 823 -8.46 31.42 -8.87
N LEU A 824 -9.73 31.79 -8.83
CA LEU A 824 -10.88 31.02 -8.43
C LEU A 824 -12.05 31.96 -8.62
N VAL A 825 -12.57 31.95 -9.83
CA VAL A 825 -13.72 32.76 -10.10
C VAL A 825 -14.97 31.90 -10.14
N GLY A 826 -15.94 32.34 -9.34
CA GLY A 826 -17.12 31.58 -9.07
C GLY A 826 -16.92 30.52 -8.01
N LEU A 827 -16.00 30.70 -7.06
CA LEU A 827 -15.83 29.79 -5.92
C LEU A 827 -17.17 29.49 -5.23
N ASP A 828 -18.04 30.50 -5.10
CA ASP A 828 -19.38 30.34 -4.58
C ASP A 828 -20.28 29.48 -5.50
N GLY A 829 -20.24 29.73 -6.80
CA GLY A 829 -20.90 28.90 -7.81
C GLY A 829 -20.38 27.47 -7.89
N ALA A 830 -19.08 27.24 -7.74
CA ALA A 830 -18.45 25.92 -7.73
C ALA A 830 -18.91 25.10 -6.52
N MET A 831 -18.86 25.70 -5.32
CA MET A 831 -19.37 25.05 -4.11
C MET A 831 -20.88 24.82 -4.17
N ALA A 832 -21.64 25.71 -4.82
CA ALA A 832 -23.06 25.50 -5.06
C ALA A 832 -23.33 24.35 -6.02
N ALA A 833 -22.54 24.21 -7.10
CA ALA A 833 -22.62 23.06 -8.00
C ALA A 833 -22.32 21.75 -7.26
N TRP A 834 -21.23 21.72 -6.48
CA TRP A 834 -20.90 20.57 -5.62
C TRP A 834 -22.05 20.21 -4.68
N ALA A 835 -22.66 21.21 -4.01
CA ALA A 835 -23.76 20.99 -3.09
C ALA A 835 -25.02 20.43 -3.80
N LEU A 836 -25.34 20.91 -5.00
CA LEU A 836 -26.44 20.38 -5.82
C LEU A 836 -26.22 18.92 -6.20
N GLY A 837 -24.99 18.56 -6.57
CA GLY A 837 -24.57 17.17 -6.81
C GLY A 837 -24.76 16.29 -5.57
N ARG A 838 -24.21 16.74 -4.44
CA ARG A 838 -24.29 16.08 -3.13
C ARG A 838 -25.74 15.81 -2.71
N LEU A 839 -26.63 16.78 -2.94
CA LEU A 839 -28.06 16.69 -2.65
C LEU A 839 -28.83 15.87 -3.68
N ARG A 840 -28.23 15.57 -4.83
CA ARG A 840 -28.86 14.91 -5.98
C ARG A 840 -30.10 15.66 -6.45
N ALA A 841 -29.99 16.98 -6.59
CA ALA A 841 -31.10 17.85 -6.93
C ALA A 841 -31.37 17.81 -8.46
N ALA A 842 -32.25 16.92 -8.91
CA ALA A 842 -32.52 16.71 -10.34
C ALA A 842 -32.96 17.99 -11.08
N ASP A 843 -33.80 18.83 -10.46
CA ASP A 843 -34.30 20.07 -11.06
C ASP A 843 -33.20 21.12 -11.32
N SER A 844 -31.99 20.91 -10.78
CA SER A 844 -30.86 21.82 -10.95
C SER A 844 -30.03 21.56 -12.22
N VAL A 845 -30.29 20.45 -12.93
CA VAL A 845 -29.51 20.04 -14.11
C VAL A 845 -29.50 21.12 -15.19
N GLY A 846 -30.64 21.77 -15.45
CA GLY A 846 -30.72 22.86 -16.43
C GLY A 846 -29.80 24.04 -16.09
N ALA A 847 -29.65 24.38 -14.81
CA ALA A 847 -28.78 25.45 -14.34
C ALA A 847 -27.29 25.07 -14.41
N LEU A 848 -26.96 23.83 -14.02
CA LEU A 848 -25.61 23.29 -14.14
C LEU A 848 -25.17 23.20 -15.61
N ARG A 849 -26.08 22.79 -16.52
CA ARG A 849 -25.86 22.84 -17.97
C ARG A 849 -25.54 24.25 -18.44
N GLU A 850 -26.38 25.21 -18.07
CA GLU A 850 -26.19 26.60 -18.45
C GLU A 850 -24.82 27.11 -17.98
N ALA A 851 -24.43 26.83 -16.73
CA ALA A 851 -23.15 27.21 -16.18
C ALA A 851 -21.96 26.52 -16.87
N LEU A 852 -22.10 25.23 -17.22
CA LEU A 852 -21.09 24.45 -17.94
C LEU A 852 -20.76 25.04 -19.32
N PHE A 853 -21.78 25.53 -20.03
CA PHE A 853 -21.67 26.04 -21.40
C PHE A 853 -21.62 27.57 -21.48
N ARG A 854 -21.56 28.27 -20.35
CA ARG A 854 -21.51 29.73 -20.35
C ARG A 854 -20.14 30.21 -20.78
N ASP A 855 -20.09 30.97 -21.87
CA ASP A 855 -18.96 31.82 -22.22
C ASP A 855 -19.10 33.16 -21.51
N ASP A 856 -18.10 33.53 -20.74
CA ASP A 856 -18.13 34.77 -19.97
C ASP A 856 -17.00 35.69 -20.44
N LEU A 857 -17.41 36.75 -21.15
CA LEU A 857 -16.52 37.73 -21.75
C LEU A 857 -15.85 38.64 -20.70
N ALA A 858 -16.35 38.67 -19.46
CA ALA A 858 -15.73 39.45 -18.38
C ALA A 858 -14.42 38.81 -17.90
N LEU A 859 -14.21 37.52 -18.18
CA LEU A 859 -13.07 36.73 -17.73
C LEU A 859 -11.86 36.90 -18.65
N GLU A 860 -12.11 37.10 -19.94
CA GLU A 860 -11.09 37.46 -20.94
C GLU A 860 -10.35 38.77 -20.60
N LYS A 861 -10.95 39.59 -19.72
CA LYS A 861 -10.37 40.86 -19.25
C LYS A 861 -9.45 40.69 -18.03
N VAL A 862 -9.43 39.52 -17.37
CA VAL A 862 -8.54 39.23 -16.23
C VAL A 862 -7.15 38.82 -16.77
N ARG A 863 -6.35 39.83 -17.12
CA ARG A 863 -5.17 39.69 -18.00
C ARG A 863 -3.84 39.21 -17.37
N SER A 864 -3.78 38.74 -16.12
CA SER A 864 -2.48 38.30 -15.57
C SER A 864 -2.59 37.30 -14.40
N ALA A 865 -2.59 36.01 -14.71
CA ALA A 865 -2.15 34.97 -13.77
C ALA A 865 -0.71 34.59 -14.18
N SER A 866 0.25 35.47 -13.88
CA SER A 866 1.65 35.20 -14.19
C SER A 866 2.32 34.50 -13.02
N GLY A 867 2.86 33.32 -13.30
CA GLY A 867 3.91 32.69 -12.52
C GLY A 867 3.43 31.48 -11.74
N TYR A 868 3.46 30.30 -12.37
CA TYR A 868 3.92 29.08 -11.69
C TYR A 868 4.26 27.95 -12.68
N PHE A 869 3.68 27.95 -13.90
CA PHE A 869 4.09 27.04 -14.98
C PHE A 869 4.04 27.79 -16.32
N GLY A 870 5.17 27.88 -17.00
CA GLY A 870 5.38 28.77 -18.14
C GLY A 870 4.45 28.51 -19.33
N ASP A 871 3.41 29.33 -19.48
CA ASP A 871 2.97 29.91 -20.75
C ASP A 871 2.08 31.14 -20.48
N PRO A 872 2.53 32.37 -20.77
CA PRO A 872 1.73 33.59 -20.61
C PRO A 872 0.55 33.72 -21.59
N ALA A 873 0.36 32.78 -22.53
CA ALA A 873 -0.62 32.90 -23.61
C ALA A 873 -2.03 32.34 -23.33
N SER A 874 -2.35 31.77 -22.16
CA SER A 874 -3.70 31.19 -21.97
C SER A 874 -4.32 31.27 -20.56
N PRO A 875 -4.75 32.47 -20.12
CA PRO A 875 -5.55 32.65 -18.89
C PRO A 875 -6.89 31.90 -18.91
N ALA A 876 -7.47 31.66 -20.10
CA ALA A 876 -8.76 30.99 -20.28
C ALA A 876 -8.73 29.49 -19.88
N ARG A 877 -7.58 28.83 -19.94
CA ARG A 877 -7.44 27.39 -19.65
C ARG A 877 -7.57 27.04 -18.18
N TRP A 878 -7.11 27.93 -17.32
CA TRP A 878 -7.07 27.72 -15.88
C TRP A 878 -8.47 27.95 -15.24
N TRP A 879 -9.25 28.81 -15.88
CA TRP A 879 -10.63 29.12 -15.53
C TRP A 879 -11.60 27.95 -15.67
N ASP A 880 -11.52 27.29 -16.83
CA ASP A 880 -12.34 26.13 -17.16
C ASP A 880 -12.07 24.96 -16.25
N PHE A 881 -10.81 24.77 -15.90
CA PHE A 881 -10.36 23.67 -15.07
C PHE A 881 -11.15 23.60 -13.75
N ASN A 882 -11.18 24.67 -12.95
CA ASN A 882 -11.75 24.61 -11.59
C ASN A 882 -13.29 24.64 -11.52
N MET A 883 -13.98 25.31 -12.45
CA MET A 883 -15.45 25.31 -12.46
C MET A 883 -16.01 24.01 -13.04
N HIS A 884 -15.41 23.47 -14.11
CA HIS A 884 -15.86 22.21 -14.71
C HIS A 884 -15.49 21.00 -13.85
N GLU A 885 -14.41 21.06 -13.07
CA GLU A 885 -14.09 20.07 -12.04
C GLU A 885 -15.15 20.00 -10.92
N SER A 886 -15.97 21.03 -10.71
CA SER A 886 -17.07 20.97 -9.74
C SER A 886 -18.42 20.65 -10.40
N VAL A 887 -18.68 21.18 -11.60
CA VAL A 887 -19.97 21.00 -12.30
C VAL A 887 -20.11 19.60 -12.90
N LEU A 888 -19.07 19.08 -13.56
CA LEU A 888 -19.13 17.76 -14.22
C LEU A 888 -19.31 16.63 -13.18
N PRO A 889 -18.56 16.59 -12.05
CA PRO A 889 -18.83 15.62 -11.00
C PRO A 889 -20.18 15.82 -10.32
N ALA A 890 -20.65 17.06 -10.14
CA ALA A 890 -21.98 17.30 -9.60
C ALA A 890 -23.09 16.72 -10.50
N LEU A 891 -23.00 16.93 -11.82
CA LEU A 891 -23.90 16.31 -12.80
C LEU A 891 -23.84 14.77 -12.74
N ALA A 892 -22.65 14.21 -12.56
CA ALA A 892 -22.44 12.77 -12.39
C ALA A 892 -23.10 12.23 -11.10
N GLU A 893 -23.07 12.99 -10.00
CA GLU A 893 -23.71 12.61 -8.73
C GLU A 893 -25.25 12.67 -8.77
N ILE A 894 -25.84 13.59 -9.54
CA ILE A 894 -27.30 13.73 -9.68
C ILE A 894 -27.90 12.46 -10.32
N GLY A 895 -27.25 11.93 -11.36
CA GLY A 895 -27.64 10.63 -11.93
C GLY A 895 -28.98 10.62 -12.69
N SER A 896 -29.38 11.70 -13.37
CA SER A 896 -30.62 11.75 -14.19
C SER A 896 -30.35 11.67 -15.70
N ASP A 897 -31.36 11.29 -16.49
CA ASP A 897 -31.26 11.24 -17.96
C ASP A 897 -30.92 12.60 -18.57
N GLU A 898 -31.45 13.67 -17.98
CA GLU A 898 -31.10 15.03 -18.39
C GLU A 898 -29.63 15.34 -18.07
N ALA A 899 -29.13 14.96 -16.89
CA ALA A 899 -27.72 15.16 -16.52
C ALA A 899 -26.78 14.38 -17.45
N ARG A 900 -27.17 13.15 -17.81
CA ARG A 900 -26.49 12.34 -18.82
C ARG A 900 -26.43 13.06 -20.16
N HIS A 901 -27.55 13.61 -20.64
CA HIS A 901 -27.59 14.36 -21.89
C HIS A 901 -26.67 15.59 -21.87
N VAL A 902 -26.55 16.27 -20.72
CA VAL A 902 -25.63 17.40 -20.53
C VAL A 902 -24.17 16.96 -20.64
N LEU A 903 -23.78 15.91 -19.92
CA LEU A 903 -22.44 15.35 -19.96
C LEU A 903 -22.08 14.87 -21.39
N GLU A 904 -23.02 14.23 -22.08
CA GLU A 904 -22.86 13.84 -23.48
C GLU A 904 -22.74 15.07 -24.42
N THR A 905 -23.44 16.16 -24.15
CA THR A 905 -23.31 17.41 -24.91
C THR A 905 -21.95 18.07 -24.68
N ALA A 906 -21.36 17.94 -23.50
CA ALA A 906 -20.02 18.46 -23.19
C ALA A 906 -18.92 17.74 -24.00
N LEU A 907 -19.27 16.60 -24.57
CA LEU A 907 -18.41 15.81 -25.44
C LEU A 907 -18.63 16.12 -26.92
N ASP A 908 -19.61 16.95 -27.31
CA ASP A 908 -19.93 17.18 -28.72
C ASP A 908 -18.85 18.05 -29.41
N PRO A 909 -18.10 17.52 -30.39
CA PRO A 909 -17.03 18.25 -31.07
C PRO A 909 -17.55 19.34 -32.01
N THR A 910 -18.83 19.28 -32.41
CA THR A 910 -19.46 20.26 -33.31
C THR A 910 -19.90 21.54 -32.60
N LYS A 911 -19.96 21.50 -31.26
CA LYS A 911 -20.34 22.66 -30.45
C LYS A 911 -19.29 23.78 -30.47
N GLY A 912 -18.12 23.59 -31.09
CA GLY A 912 -17.14 24.63 -31.47
C GLY A 912 -16.48 25.43 -30.34
N VAL A 913 -17.05 25.36 -29.13
CA VAL A 913 -16.83 26.26 -28.00
C VAL A 913 -16.20 25.53 -26.81
N VAL A 914 -16.15 24.19 -26.84
CA VAL A 914 -15.69 23.37 -25.72
C VAL A 914 -14.19 23.06 -25.83
N HIS A 915 -13.39 23.58 -24.88
CA HIS A 915 -11.95 23.34 -24.78
C HIS A 915 -11.63 21.83 -24.63
N PRO A 916 -10.52 21.31 -25.21
CA PRO A 916 -10.18 19.88 -25.16
C PRO A 916 -10.19 19.26 -23.76
N TYR A 917 -9.65 19.97 -22.76
CA TYR A 917 -9.63 19.53 -21.36
C TYR A 917 -11.03 19.24 -20.78
N ARG A 918 -12.04 20.07 -21.10
CA ARG A 918 -13.43 19.87 -20.63
C ARG A 918 -14.03 18.56 -21.15
N ARG A 919 -13.62 18.14 -22.35
CA ARG A 919 -14.11 16.89 -22.95
C ARG A 919 -13.54 15.68 -22.22
N THR A 920 -12.28 15.73 -21.82
CA THR A 920 -11.65 14.69 -20.99
C THR A 920 -12.34 14.56 -19.64
N SER A 921 -12.47 15.66 -18.88
CA SER A 921 -13.17 15.66 -17.59
C SER A 921 -14.63 15.27 -17.72
N GLY A 922 -15.29 15.64 -18.82
CA GLY A 922 -16.67 15.27 -19.11
C GLY A 922 -16.82 13.76 -19.36
N ALA A 923 -15.86 13.15 -20.06
CA ALA A 923 -15.82 11.71 -20.28
C ALA A 923 -15.58 10.96 -18.96
N GLU A 924 -14.65 11.44 -18.12
CA GLU A 924 -14.39 10.87 -16.80
C GLU A 924 -15.60 10.97 -15.88
N ALA A 925 -16.24 12.13 -15.81
CA ALA A 925 -17.46 12.33 -15.03
C ALA A 925 -18.60 11.42 -15.52
N LEU A 926 -18.79 11.31 -16.84
CA LEU A 926 -19.79 10.44 -17.44
C LEU A 926 -19.53 8.96 -17.08
N LEU A 927 -18.29 8.50 -17.17
CA LEU A 927 -17.90 7.12 -16.85
C LEU A 927 -17.94 6.81 -15.35
N ASN A 928 -17.61 7.78 -14.50
CA ASN A 928 -17.67 7.65 -13.04
C ASN A 928 -19.10 7.78 -12.48
N ALA A 929 -20.02 8.37 -13.23
CA ALA A 929 -21.41 8.51 -12.83
C ALA A 929 -22.11 7.15 -12.66
N ARG A 930 -23.13 7.10 -11.79
CA ARG A 930 -24.04 5.93 -11.68
C ARG A 930 -25.16 5.99 -12.72
N LEU A 931 -24.82 6.33 -13.97
CA LEU A 931 -25.75 6.59 -15.06
C LEU A 931 -25.94 5.35 -15.95
N GLY A 932 -26.51 4.27 -15.40
CA GLY A 932 -26.86 3.08 -16.17
C GLY A 932 -25.67 2.28 -16.71
N ASP A 933 -25.89 1.55 -17.80
CA ASP A 933 -24.88 0.66 -18.41
C ASP A 933 -23.73 1.46 -19.05
N ARG A 934 -22.52 1.18 -18.56
CA ARG A 934 -21.28 1.87 -18.95
C ARG A 934 -20.76 1.43 -20.32
N ILE A 935 -21.16 0.26 -20.82
CA ILE A 935 -20.70 -0.28 -22.12
C ILE A 935 -21.17 0.60 -23.28
N PRO A 936 -22.48 0.92 -23.42
CA PRO A 936 -22.94 1.87 -24.44
C PRO A 936 -22.25 3.24 -24.38
N MET A 937 -21.87 3.70 -23.18
CA MET A 937 -21.15 4.98 -23.01
C MET A 937 -19.72 4.88 -23.52
N CYS A 938 -18.99 3.82 -23.15
CA CYS A 938 -17.66 3.54 -23.68
C CYS A 938 -17.67 3.43 -25.21
N ALA A 939 -18.66 2.74 -25.79
CA ALA A 939 -18.81 2.60 -27.24
C ALA A 939 -18.85 3.96 -27.94
N LYS A 940 -19.76 4.82 -27.48
CA LYS A 940 -19.95 6.17 -27.99
C LYS A 940 -18.70 7.05 -27.81
N LEU A 941 -18.00 6.91 -26.68
CA LEU A 941 -16.79 7.70 -26.40
C LEU A 941 -15.57 7.25 -27.22
N LEU A 942 -15.46 5.97 -27.56
CA LEU A 942 -14.39 5.44 -28.41
C LEU A 942 -14.49 5.95 -29.85
N GLU A 943 -15.70 6.22 -30.35
CA GLU A 943 -15.94 6.82 -31.66
C GLU A 943 -15.60 8.32 -31.72
N HIS A 944 -15.33 8.95 -30.58
CA HIS A 944 -15.14 10.39 -30.49
C HIS A 944 -13.88 10.86 -31.22
N GLY A 945 -13.95 11.99 -31.95
CA GLY A 945 -12.84 12.49 -32.78
C GLY A 945 -11.58 12.96 -32.02
N ALA A 946 -11.71 13.32 -30.74
CA ALA A 946 -10.58 13.80 -29.90
C ALA A 946 -9.86 12.64 -29.17
N PRO A 947 -8.52 12.49 -29.31
CA PRO A 947 -7.74 11.43 -28.66
C PRO A 947 -7.83 11.39 -27.14
N GLU A 948 -7.90 12.56 -26.49
CA GLU A 948 -7.92 12.69 -25.03
C GLU A 948 -9.22 12.15 -24.43
N VAL A 949 -10.34 12.27 -25.16
CA VAL A 949 -11.65 11.72 -24.79
C VAL A 949 -11.67 10.21 -25.00
N ARG A 950 -11.16 9.75 -26.15
CA ARG A 950 -11.04 8.32 -26.43
C ARG A 950 -10.17 7.65 -25.38
N ARG A 951 -9.09 8.30 -24.92
CA ARG A 951 -8.22 7.80 -23.85
C ARG A 951 -9.03 7.44 -22.59
N CYS A 952 -9.97 8.27 -22.14
CA CYS A 952 -10.78 7.96 -20.96
C CYS A 952 -11.59 6.68 -21.14
N ALA A 953 -12.20 6.51 -22.32
CA ALA A 953 -12.97 5.32 -22.66
C ALA A 953 -12.08 4.10 -22.86
N VAL A 954 -10.92 4.23 -23.52
CA VAL A 954 -9.91 3.18 -23.67
C VAL A 954 -9.44 2.72 -22.29
N LEU A 955 -9.05 3.64 -21.41
CA LEU A 955 -8.60 3.30 -20.05
C LEU A 955 -9.71 2.65 -19.23
N THR A 956 -10.94 3.16 -19.32
CA THR A 956 -12.07 2.58 -18.60
C THR A 956 -12.39 1.20 -19.12
N CYS A 957 -12.44 1.04 -20.44
CA CYS A 957 -12.53 -0.25 -21.12
C CYS A 957 -11.44 -1.16 -20.54
N LEU A 958 -10.17 -0.80 -20.70
CA LEU A 958 -9.00 -1.55 -20.20
C LEU A 958 -9.06 -1.89 -18.71
N GLN A 959 -9.88 -1.23 -17.89
CA GLN A 959 -10.07 -1.56 -16.48
C GLN A 959 -11.25 -2.51 -16.21
N GLN A 960 -12.12 -2.75 -17.19
CA GLN A 960 -13.28 -3.64 -17.06
C GLN A 960 -12.97 -5.01 -17.66
N SER A 961 -13.41 -6.09 -17.03
CA SER A 961 -13.20 -7.46 -17.52
C SER A 961 -14.30 -7.93 -18.49
N ASP A 962 -15.43 -7.22 -18.61
CA ASP A 962 -16.55 -7.66 -19.44
C ASP A 962 -16.15 -7.66 -20.95
N PRO A 963 -16.26 -8.81 -21.65
CA PRO A 963 -15.87 -8.95 -23.07
C PRO A 963 -16.58 -8.00 -24.04
N GLN A 964 -17.71 -7.41 -23.64
CA GLN A 964 -18.34 -6.35 -24.42
C GLN A 964 -17.43 -5.15 -24.58
N TYR A 965 -16.69 -4.73 -23.55
CA TYR A 965 -15.72 -3.65 -23.66
C TYR A 965 -14.49 -4.04 -24.50
N ARG A 966 -14.07 -5.31 -24.47
CA ARG A 966 -13.05 -5.83 -25.40
C ARG A 966 -13.52 -5.66 -26.85
N ARG A 967 -14.74 -6.10 -27.17
CA ARG A 967 -15.36 -5.91 -28.50
C ARG A 967 -15.45 -4.45 -28.91
N LEU A 968 -15.69 -3.56 -27.95
CA LEU A 968 -15.63 -2.12 -28.22
C LEU A 968 -14.22 -1.67 -28.59
N LEU A 969 -13.18 -2.11 -27.89
CA LEU A 969 -11.80 -1.85 -28.32
C LEU A 969 -11.48 -2.51 -29.65
N GLU A 970 -11.99 -3.72 -29.91
CA GLU A 970 -11.71 -4.43 -31.17
C GLU A 970 -12.23 -3.67 -32.38
N SER A 971 -13.39 -3.06 -32.23
CA SER A 971 -14.02 -2.29 -33.30
C SER A 971 -13.43 -0.89 -33.44
N ALA A 972 -13.16 -0.20 -32.32
CA ALA A 972 -12.89 1.23 -32.34
C ALA A 972 -11.40 1.59 -32.11
N THR A 973 -10.68 0.80 -31.33
CA THR A 973 -9.25 1.03 -31.02
C THR A 973 -8.50 -0.30 -31.00
N PRO A 974 -8.35 -0.99 -32.16
CA PRO A 974 -7.73 -2.32 -32.22
C PRO A 974 -6.28 -2.30 -31.73
N TRP A 975 -5.60 -1.17 -31.90
CA TRP A 975 -4.26 -0.93 -31.37
C TRP A 975 -4.21 -1.00 -29.84
N ALA A 976 -5.35 -0.80 -29.17
CA ALA A 976 -5.48 -0.94 -27.72
C ALA A 976 -5.72 -2.38 -27.26
N LEU A 977 -6.08 -3.27 -28.20
CA LEU A 977 -6.30 -4.68 -27.91
C LEU A 977 -5.06 -5.36 -27.38
N PRO A 978 -3.82 -5.14 -27.85
CA PRO A 978 -2.65 -5.70 -27.20
C PRO A 978 -2.61 -5.40 -25.71
N TRP A 979 -2.92 -4.18 -25.24
CA TRP A 979 -2.95 -3.90 -23.80
C TRP A 979 -4.19 -4.47 -23.10
N TRP A 980 -5.34 -4.52 -23.77
CA TRP A 980 -6.50 -5.22 -23.24
C TRP A 980 -6.22 -6.70 -23.11
N ASP A 981 -5.63 -7.30 -24.12
CA ASP A 981 -5.24 -8.70 -24.21
C ASP A 981 -4.09 -8.98 -23.22
N THR A 982 -3.20 -8.02 -22.94
CA THR A 982 -2.24 -8.10 -21.82
C THR A 982 -2.93 -8.00 -20.45
N GLN A 983 -4.04 -7.24 -20.34
CA GLN A 983 -4.75 -7.04 -19.07
C GLN A 983 -5.87 -8.07 -18.81
N HIS A 984 -6.42 -8.70 -19.86
CA HIS A 984 -7.64 -9.51 -19.85
C HIS A 984 -7.67 -10.62 -20.93
N GLY A 985 -6.61 -10.78 -21.74
CA GLY A 985 -6.58 -11.73 -22.86
C GLY A 985 -6.05 -13.10 -22.44
N GLU A 986 -6.72 -14.14 -22.96
CA GLU A 986 -6.32 -15.54 -22.81
C GLU A 986 -5.17 -15.87 -23.78
N GLY A 987 -3.92 -15.75 -23.32
CA GLY A 987 -2.72 -16.30 -23.97
C GLY A 987 -1.67 -15.31 -24.47
N ASN A 988 -0.60 -15.12 -23.67
CA ASN A 988 0.70 -14.45 -23.91
C ASN A 988 0.66 -12.93 -24.21
N GLN A 989 1.43 -12.06 -23.56
CA GLN A 989 2.77 -12.15 -22.95
C GLN A 989 2.86 -11.34 -21.64
#